data_AF-A0A3D1DHZ6-F1
#
_entry.id   AF-A0A3D1DHZ6-F1
#
_cell.length_a   1.000
_cell.length_b   1.000
_cell.length_c   1.000
_cell.angle_alpha   90.00
_cell.angle_beta   90.00
_cell.angle_gamma   90.00
#
_symmetry.space_group_name_H-M   'P 1'
#
loop_
_entity.id
_entity.type
_entity.pdbx_description
1 polymer ?
#
loop_
_entity_poly.entity_id
_entity_poly.type
_entity_poly.pdbx_seq_one_letter_code
_entity_poly.pdbx_strand_id
1 'polypeptide(L)'
;MCEPSGPGTGNPMSVESFQHEELVQLLESLCEDRLDRDQGTRLEEIVLGDEDARRVYLEYLSLHGTLYWDAARGIDDESEMADVQVAAAGSVDRSPATRRRTLSAVAVWASAAALLLAVGLSWWPTGPSLGPEIAVTDPSGPLPIIEKDSASPVADSGVSRRQPATIESPPAPPMANKVEKDNTVERVVSPETVARELKSSTNPGSGAGSLAEIVEFVDGRLAAQWREYQVVPSPVASDAEWLRRVYLDIVGHIPPANDVIAFLKDRRPEKRAEAIDRLLDDADYVRHSTTIWSNLLVGRVERREVNRPAFEKFLRESFARNRPWNEVVGELVAAHGRNDQNGATNFLLAHLNNDATPATAITARLFLGTQVQCTQCHNHPFNSWRQQQFHGLSAFFKSTRSKPIRGTDAYALVSGPLEEPPFYEDRRGVLHMAPAGLGGQRVDLEGSEHPRGELARLMTGDSDPRLARAMVNRTWARLLGHGFTTPVDDMGPHNRPSHPEVLDRLSQEFVAGGFDVKRLILWICSTQAYGLTSRMTDQNRVDHPETSGERLFSHVYTKPMSVEQLYDSLLVATQVDRATASDWESVADNRRRWRSQFVYSFGTDENDEAVTFDGTITQAMMMMNGPLIREALSQQPGSVFHHVVHAPGSDIDRVKRLCLAALGRFPSSAEMRAITEMLPLRSPAQARQAPASGPLAEGLQDVFWAYLNSNEFITVP
;
A
#
# COMPACT_ATOMS: atom_id res chain seq x y z
N MET A 1 34.82 -14.50 -48.06
CA MET A 1 36.09 -14.86 -47.37
C MET A 1 36.04 -14.26 -45.98
N CYS A 2 36.59 -14.98 -45.00
CA CYS A 2 36.99 -14.51 -43.67
C CYS A 2 35.93 -13.98 -42.69
N GLU A 3 36.14 -14.37 -41.44
CA GLU A 3 35.57 -13.87 -40.18
C GLU A 3 36.44 -12.67 -39.67
N PRO A 4 36.44 -12.30 -38.37
CA PRO A 4 35.38 -11.60 -37.64
C PRO A 4 35.91 -10.31 -36.94
N SER A 5 35.06 -9.61 -36.20
CA SER A 5 35.49 -8.61 -35.20
C SER A 5 34.62 -8.66 -33.93
N GLY A 6 35.22 -8.30 -32.79
CA GLY A 6 34.73 -8.67 -31.44
C GLY A 6 33.76 -7.67 -30.76
N PRO A 7 33.43 -7.93 -29.47
CA PRO A 7 32.31 -7.28 -28.78
C PRO A 7 32.62 -5.85 -28.31
N GLY A 8 31.62 -4.97 -28.44
CA GLY A 8 31.61 -3.65 -27.82
C GLY A 8 31.12 -3.72 -26.37
N THR A 9 31.82 -3.02 -25.46
CA THR A 9 31.41 -2.89 -24.05
C THR A 9 30.36 -1.80 -23.88
N GLY A 10 29.12 -2.18 -23.53
CA GLY A 10 28.06 -1.25 -23.12
C GLY A 10 28.12 -0.94 -21.62
N ASN A 11 27.95 0.33 -21.26
CA ASN A 11 27.83 0.83 -19.89
C ASN A 11 26.33 0.89 -19.48
N PRO A 12 25.94 0.76 -18.20
CA PRO A 12 24.52 0.84 -17.83
C PRO A 12 23.96 2.26 -17.98
N MET A 13 22.67 2.36 -18.31
CA MET A 13 21.82 3.56 -18.24
C MET A 13 22.38 4.82 -18.91
N SER A 14 22.40 4.85 -20.24
CA SER A 14 22.51 6.11 -21.02
C SER A 14 21.12 6.57 -21.47
N VAL A 15 20.64 7.67 -20.89
CA VAL A 15 19.37 8.31 -21.26
C VAL A 15 19.56 9.09 -22.56
N GLU A 16 19.14 8.53 -23.70
CA GLU A 16 19.01 9.24 -24.98
C GLU A 16 18.14 8.40 -25.96
N SER A 17 16.84 8.66 -26.02
CA SER A 17 15.90 8.05 -26.96
C SER A 17 14.82 9.05 -27.36
N PHE A 18 14.81 9.43 -28.64
CA PHE A 18 13.93 10.48 -29.19
C PHE A 18 12.43 10.13 -29.07
N GLN A 19 12.11 8.83 -29.09
CA GLN A 19 10.73 8.33 -28.98
C GLN A 19 10.14 8.51 -27.58
N HIS A 20 10.97 8.62 -26.53
CA HIS A 20 10.49 8.78 -25.17
C HIS A 20 10.08 10.23 -24.87
N GLU A 21 10.78 11.21 -25.44
CA GLU A 21 10.41 12.62 -25.38
C GLU A 21 9.15 12.91 -26.23
N GLU A 22 9.06 12.29 -27.42
CA GLU A 22 7.84 12.29 -28.25
C GLU A 22 6.64 11.67 -27.49
N LEU A 23 6.84 10.53 -26.82
CA LEU A 23 5.81 9.88 -25.99
C LEU A 23 5.29 10.79 -24.87
N VAL A 24 6.19 11.47 -24.14
CA VAL A 24 5.79 12.37 -23.04
C VAL A 24 5.03 13.59 -23.57
N GLN A 25 5.45 14.21 -24.66
CA GLN A 25 4.73 15.35 -25.26
C GLN A 25 3.33 14.97 -25.78
N LEU A 26 3.18 13.75 -26.31
CA LEU A 26 1.89 13.18 -26.71
C LEU A 26 1.01 12.83 -25.49
N LEU A 27 1.61 12.36 -24.39
CA LEU A 27 0.91 12.10 -23.13
C LEU A 27 0.44 13.38 -22.43
N GLU A 28 1.26 14.44 -22.40
CA GLU A 28 0.87 15.78 -21.93
C GLU A 28 -0.28 16.32 -22.77
N SER A 29 -0.16 16.25 -24.11
CA SER A 29 -1.23 16.67 -25.04
C SER A 29 -2.52 15.85 -24.89
N LEU A 30 -2.43 14.58 -24.49
CA LEU A 30 -3.58 13.73 -24.15
C LEU A 30 -4.24 14.16 -22.82
N CYS A 31 -3.45 14.48 -21.80
CA CYS A 31 -3.94 14.92 -20.49
C CYS A 31 -4.53 16.34 -20.51
N GLU A 32 -4.04 17.21 -21.41
CA GLU A 32 -4.50 18.60 -21.56
C GLU A 32 -5.58 18.79 -22.66
N ASP A 33 -6.15 17.69 -23.19
CA ASP A 33 -7.17 17.66 -24.26
C ASP A 33 -6.77 18.46 -25.53
N ARG A 34 -5.48 18.45 -25.87
CA ARG A 34 -4.91 19.09 -27.07
C ARG A 34 -4.51 18.12 -28.18
N LEU A 35 -4.62 16.81 -27.94
CA LEU A 35 -4.16 15.76 -28.85
C LEU A 35 -4.99 15.72 -30.13
N ASP A 36 -4.36 15.99 -31.27
CA ASP A 36 -5.01 15.84 -32.58
C ASP A 36 -5.07 14.36 -33.05
N ARG A 37 -5.68 14.12 -34.20
CA ARG A 37 -5.92 12.76 -34.72
C ARG A 37 -4.64 12.07 -35.19
N ASP A 38 -3.70 12.81 -35.76
CA ASP A 38 -2.46 12.27 -36.30
C ASP A 38 -1.49 12.03 -35.14
N GLN A 39 -1.46 12.95 -34.15
CA GLN A 39 -0.83 12.75 -32.84
C GLN A 39 -1.40 11.54 -32.08
N GLY A 40 -2.73 11.35 -32.08
CA GLY A 40 -3.37 10.19 -31.45
C GLY A 40 -2.99 8.87 -32.13
N THR A 41 -2.90 8.87 -33.46
CA THR A 41 -2.42 7.72 -34.23
C THR A 41 -0.93 7.46 -33.94
N ARG A 42 -0.12 8.51 -33.82
CA ARG A 42 1.32 8.43 -33.50
C ARG A 42 1.58 7.89 -32.09
N LEU A 43 0.77 8.29 -31.12
CA LEU A 43 0.81 7.76 -29.75
C LEU A 43 0.45 6.26 -29.73
N GLU A 44 -0.55 5.85 -30.52
CA GLU A 44 -0.90 4.43 -30.68
C GLU A 44 0.23 3.63 -31.36
N GLU A 45 0.89 4.16 -32.40
CA GLU A 45 2.08 3.53 -33.02
C GLU A 45 3.20 3.29 -31.99
N ILE A 46 3.53 4.27 -31.17
CA ILE A 46 4.62 4.19 -30.18
C ILE A 46 4.28 3.18 -29.08
N VAL A 47 3.07 3.25 -28.52
CA VAL A 47 2.62 2.40 -27.40
C VAL A 47 2.34 0.95 -27.81
N LEU A 48 1.99 0.70 -29.08
CA LEU A 48 1.85 -0.65 -29.62
C LEU A 48 3.17 -1.22 -30.17
N GLY A 49 4.06 -0.37 -30.69
CA GLY A 49 5.34 -0.78 -31.28
C GLY A 49 6.43 -1.12 -30.26
N ASP A 50 6.36 -0.56 -29.04
CA ASP A 50 7.38 -0.69 -28.00
C ASP A 50 6.73 -1.08 -26.64
N GLU A 51 7.41 -1.95 -25.88
CA GLU A 51 6.93 -2.48 -24.58
C GLU A 51 7.36 -1.60 -23.40
N ASP A 52 8.53 -0.97 -23.45
CA ASP A 52 8.97 0.01 -22.46
C ASP A 52 8.14 1.30 -22.58
N ALA A 53 7.84 1.73 -23.81
CA ALA A 53 6.91 2.83 -24.06
C ALA A 53 5.50 2.55 -23.51
N ARG A 54 5.05 1.30 -23.60
CA ARG A 54 3.75 0.86 -23.06
C ARG A 54 3.73 0.85 -21.53
N ARG A 55 4.81 0.41 -20.89
CA ARG A 55 4.95 0.48 -19.43
C ARG A 55 4.86 1.93 -18.95
N VAL A 56 5.65 2.83 -19.55
CA VAL A 56 5.66 4.26 -19.16
C VAL A 56 4.32 4.95 -19.47
N TYR A 57 3.64 4.60 -20.56
CA TYR A 57 2.27 5.08 -20.83
C TYR A 57 1.29 4.69 -19.72
N LEU A 58 1.34 3.45 -19.24
CA LEU A 58 0.47 2.96 -18.16
C LEU A 58 0.82 3.59 -16.81
N GLU A 59 2.12 3.73 -16.49
CA GLU A 59 2.60 4.42 -15.29
C GLU A 59 2.19 5.90 -15.28
N TYR A 60 2.34 6.61 -16.41
CA TYR A 60 1.97 8.02 -16.55
C TYR A 60 0.46 8.25 -16.41
N LEU A 61 -0.37 7.40 -17.03
CA LEU A 61 -1.83 7.47 -16.86
C LEU A 61 -2.28 7.09 -15.44
N SER A 62 -1.61 6.12 -14.79
CA SER A 62 -1.87 5.79 -13.39
C SER A 62 -1.55 6.98 -12.48
N LEU A 63 -0.41 7.65 -12.72
CA LEU A 63 0.04 8.80 -11.95
C LEU A 63 -0.85 10.03 -12.12
N HIS A 64 -1.31 10.34 -13.34
CA HIS A 64 -2.32 11.40 -13.53
C HIS A 64 -3.67 11.02 -12.91
N GLY A 65 -4.01 9.73 -12.90
CA GLY A 65 -5.17 9.20 -12.19
C GLY A 65 -5.12 9.40 -10.67
N THR A 66 -3.93 9.35 -10.04
CA THR A 66 -3.75 9.66 -8.61
C THR A 66 -3.56 11.16 -8.34
N LEU A 67 -2.94 11.93 -9.24
CA LEU A 67 -2.79 13.39 -9.08
C LEU A 67 -4.14 14.14 -9.14
N TYR A 68 -5.07 13.73 -10.03
CA TYR A 68 -6.45 14.24 -10.01
C TYR A 68 -7.22 13.83 -8.75
N TRP A 69 -6.83 12.71 -8.13
CA TRP A 69 -7.37 12.20 -6.87
C TRP A 69 -6.97 13.08 -5.69
N ASP A 70 -5.72 13.57 -5.66
CA ASP A 70 -5.23 14.52 -4.66
C ASP A 70 -5.79 15.93 -4.85
N ALA A 71 -5.84 16.43 -6.09
CA ALA A 71 -6.49 17.72 -6.38
C ALA A 71 -7.97 17.73 -5.94
N ALA A 72 -8.66 16.58 -6.03
CA ALA A 72 -10.03 16.39 -5.55
C ALA A 72 -10.18 16.24 -4.02
N ARG A 73 -9.10 16.21 -3.23
CA ARG A 73 -9.14 16.18 -1.76
C ARG A 73 -9.37 17.57 -1.12
N GLY A 74 -9.21 18.66 -1.87
CA GLY A 74 -9.48 20.02 -1.39
C GLY A 74 -8.46 20.49 -0.35
N ILE A 75 -7.21 20.65 -0.77
CA ILE A 75 -6.25 21.48 -0.03
C ILE A 75 -6.65 22.94 -0.31
N ASP A 76 -7.23 23.61 0.69
CA ASP A 76 -7.50 25.05 0.64
C ASP A 76 -6.15 25.80 0.62
N ASP A 77 -5.73 26.26 -0.56
CA ASP A 77 -4.42 26.85 -0.83
C ASP A 77 -4.32 28.31 -0.34
N GLU A 78 -4.41 28.53 0.97
CA GLU A 78 -4.27 29.87 1.58
C GLU A 78 -3.68 29.86 3.01
N SER A 79 -2.50 29.23 3.20
CA SER A 79 -1.68 29.47 4.41
C SER A 79 -0.16 29.46 4.18
N GLU A 80 0.45 30.63 4.31
CA GLU A 80 1.89 30.91 4.54
C GLU A 80 2.91 30.39 3.51
N MET A 81 3.05 31.13 2.40
CA MET A 81 4.35 31.22 1.71
C MET A 81 5.42 31.77 2.67
N ALA A 82 6.50 31.03 2.88
CA ALA A 82 7.71 31.49 3.56
C ALA A 82 8.90 31.52 2.60
N ASP A 83 9.52 32.69 2.42
CA ASP A 83 10.63 32.89 1.48
C ASP A 83 11.87 32.04 1.78
N VAL A 84 12.36 31.32 0.76
CA VAL A 84 13.76 30.90 0.66
C VAL A 84 14.27 31.23 -0.74
N GLN A 85 14.93 32.38 -0.87
CA GLN A 85 15.47 32.84 -2.17
C GLN A 85 16.66 31.98 -2.63
N VAL A 86 16.67 31.63 -3.92
CA VAL A 86 17.76 30.89 -4.55
C VAL A 86 18.95 31.82 -4.86
N ALA A 87 20.10 31.56 -4.24
CA ALA A 87 21.38 32.13 -4.61
C ALA A 87 22.54 31.19 -4.20
N ALA A 88 23.56 30.92 -5.01
CA ALA A 88 23.70 31.14 -6.46
C ALA A 88 24.72 30.13 -7.01
N ALA A 89 24.48 29.58 -8.21
CA ALA A 89 25.34 28.54 -8.81
C ALA A 89 25.70 28.86 -10.27
N GLY A 90 26.71 29.72 -10.44
CA GLY A 90 27.35 30.03 -11.72
C GLY A 90 28.53 30.97 -11.49
N SER A 91 29.70 30.79 -12.10
CA SER A 91 30.15 29.77 -13.06
C SER A 91 31.69 29.66 -13.00
N VAL A 92 32.28 28.69 -13.71
CA VAL A 92 33.48 28.85 -14.59
C VAL A 92 33.97 27.47 -15.04
N ASP A 93 34.10 27.30 -16.36
CA ASP A 93 34.77 26.17 -17.01
C ASP A 93 36.27 26.48 -17.19
N ARG A 94 37.16 25.50 -16.89
CA ARG A 94 38.21 25.01 -17.83
C ARG A 94 39.11 23.92 -17.25
N SER A 95 39.20 22.83 -18.02
CA SER A 95 40.28 21.82 -17.98
C SER A 95 41.57 22.38 -18.66
N PRO A 96 42.76 21.70 -18.67
CA PRO A 96 43.00 20.28 -18.35
C PRO A 96 44.33 19.89 -17.62
N ALA A 97 44.49 18.57 -17.44
CA ALA A 97 45.72 17.77 -17.67
C ALA A 97 46.76 17.44 -16.56
N THR A 98 47.08 16.14 -16.54
CA THR A 98 48.39 15.48 -16.31
C THR A 98 49.00 15.21 -14.91
N ARG A 99 48.94 13.90 -14.57
CA ARG A 99 50.06 13.00 -14.18
C ARG A 99 50.91 13.25 -12.91
N ARG A 100 50.76 12.26 -12.02
CA ARG A 100 51.82 11.43 -11.36
C ARG A 100 52.71 12.03 -10.25
N ARG A 101 52.59 11.33 -9.11
CA ARG A 101 53.65 10.73 -8.26
C ARG A 101 54.37 11.56 -7.18
N THR A 102 54.35 10.94 -5.99
CA THR A 102 55.44 10.71 -5.02
C THR A 102 55.90 11.76 -4.00
N LEU A 103 55.96 11.27 -2.75
CA LEU A 103 57.02 11.43 -1.74
C LEU A 103 57.04 12.65 -0.78
N SER A 104 56.49 12.39 0.41
CA SER A 104 57.15 12.49 1.74
C SER A 104 57.61 13.83 2.35
N ALA A 105 56.91 14.17 3.45
CA ALA A 105 57.45 14.38 4.81
C ALA A 105 57.98 15.77 5.26
N VAL A 106 58.04 15.91 6.61
CA VAL A 106 58.59 17.00 7.46
C VAL A 106 57.83 18.34 7.34
N ALA A 107 57.07 18.87 8.31
CA ALA A 107 57.01 18.82 9.79
C ALA A 107 57.91 19.84 10.56
N VAL A 108 57.32 21.02 10.86
CA VAL A 108 57.70 22.00 11.92
C VAL A 108 56.36 22.67 12.36
N TRP A 109 55.87 22.75 13.61
CA TRP A 109 56.40 23.06 14.97
C TRP A 109 56.60 24.56 15.31
N ALA A 110 55.52 25.23 15.78
CA ALA A 110 55.47 26.26 16.84
C ALA A 110 53.97 26.61 17.09
N SER A 111 53.38 26.60 18.29
CA SER A 111 53.71 27.28 19.57
C SER A 111 53.38 28.79 19.54
N ALA A 112 52.56 29.36 20.44
CA ALA A 112 51.78 28.79 21.54
C ALA A 112 50.59 29.68 22.01
N ALA A 113 49.75 29.09 22.88
CA ALA A 113 49.06 29.61 24.08
C ALA A 113 49.47 31.00 24.65
N ALA A 114 48.69 31.71 25.48
CA ALA A 114 47.30 31.66 26.03
C ALA A 114 46.96 33.12 26.51
N LEU A 115 45.87 33.57 27.13
CA LEU A 115 44.87 33.12 28.14
C LEU A 115 43.55 33.90 27.86
N LEU A 116 42.32 33.41 28.11
CA LEU A 116 41.60 33.21 29.40
C LEU A 116 41.32 34.48 30.25
N LEU A 117 40.07 34.57 30.75
CA LEU A 117 39.50 35.51 31.74
C LEU A 117 39.19 36.96 31.25
N ALA A 118 38.15 37.68 31.72
CA ALA A 118 36.92 37.28 32.44
C ALA A 118 35.82 38.39 32.46
N VAL A 119 34.56 37.96 32.61
CA VAL A 119 33.40 38.57 33.34
C VAL A 119 33.26 40.11 33.46
N GLY A 120 32.10 40.65 33.04
CA GLY A 120 31.58 41.98 33.43
C GLY A 120 30.44 42.50 32.52
N LEU A 121 29.19 42.06 32.68
CA LEU A 121 28.12 42.64 33.52
C LEU A 121 27.64 44.09 33.19
N SER A 122 26.40 44.14 32.66
CA SER A 122 25.27 45.03 33.02
C SER A 122 25.14 46.52 32.58
N TRP A 123 23.93 46.83 32.06
CA TRP A 123 23.12 48.09 32.10
C TRP A 123 23.35 49.25 31.09
N TRP A 124 22.48 49.32 30.04
CA TRP A 124 21.43 50.33 29.70
C TRP A 124 21.63 51.87 29.95
N PRO A 125 20.68 52.76 29.53
CA PRO A 125 20.36 53.34 28.19
C PRO A 125 20.87 54.80 27.96
N THR A 126 20.84 55.31 26.71
CA THR A 126 20.05 56.50 26.24
C THR A 126 20.43 56.96 24.80
N GLY A 127 19.56 57.74 24.13
CA GLY A 127 19.80 58.40 22.81
C GLY A 127 20.12 59.91 22.95
N PRO A 128 19.71 60.82 22.02
CA PRO A 128 18.87 60.64 20.81
C PRO A 128 19.32 61.50 19.58
N SER A 129 18.39 61.72 18.61
CA SER A 129 18.39 62.74 17.52
C SER A 129 19.30 62.47 16.28
N LEU A 130 19.03 62.96 15.05
CA LEU A 130 18.06 63.96 14.52
C LEU A 130 17.28 63.41 13.28
N GLY A 131 16.19 64.10 12.89
CA GLY A 131 15.44 63.88 11.62
C GLY A 131 15.95 64.75 10.43
N PRO A 132 15.13 65.04 9.38
CA PRO A 132 13.66 65.06 9.35
C PRO A 132 12.93 64.32 8.19
N GLU A 133 11.63 64.09 8.42
CA GLU A 133 10.45 64.42 7.58
C GLU A 133 10.65 65.31 6.31
N ILE A 134 9.75 65.36 5.32
CA ILE A 134 8.33 64.95 5.11
C ILE A 134 8.16 64.49 3.62
N ALA A 135 7.02 64.04 3.03
CA ALA A 135 5.57 64.12 3.32
C ALA A 135 4.80 62.89 2.74
N VAL A 136 3.46 62.97 2.66
CA VAL A 136 2.54 61.99 2.02
C VAL A 136 1.45 62.72 1.22
N THR A 137 0.95 62.13 0.11
CA THR A 137 -0.38 62.43 -0.46
C THR A 137 -1.02 61.19 -1.11
N ASP A 138 -2.23 60.85 -0.69
CA ASP A 138 -3.25 60.08 -1.42
C ASP A 138 -4.41 61.05 -1.74
N PRO A 139 -5.05 60.95 -2.92
CA PRO A 139 -6.51 61.07 -2.91
C PRO A 139 -7.26 60.17 -3.92
N SER A 140 -8.36 59.59 -3.44
CA SER A 140 -9.41 58.99 -4.29
C SER A 140 -10.22 60.04 -5.07
N GLY A 141 -10.47 59.85 -6.38
CA GLY A 141 -11.34 60.72 -7.18
C GLY A 141 -11.55 60.26 -8.65
N PRO A 142 -12.73 60.46 -9.29
CA PRO A 142 -13.06 59.86 -10.60
C PRO A 142 -13.14 60.84 -11.80
N LEU A 143 -13.46 60.29 -12.99
CA LEU A 143 -13.86 60.93 -14.28
C LEU A 143 -12.69 61.45 -15.17
N PRO A 144 -12.85 61.61 -16.51
CA PRO A 144 -14.12 61.73 -17.28
C PRO A 144 -14.29 60.85 -18.54
N ILE A 145 -15.47 60.99 -19.17
CA ILE A 145 -15.88 60.43 -20.47
C ILE A 145 -15.78 61.52 -21.56
N ILE A 146 -15.37 61.17 -22.78
CA ILE A 146 -15.52 61.99 -24.00
C ILE A 146 -16.01 61.09 -25.16
N GLU A 147 -16.73 61.67 -26.13
CA GLU A 147 -17.65 60.98 -27.05
C GLU A 147 -17.07 60.53 -28.41
N LYS A 148 -17.94 59.95 -29.25
CA LYS A 148 -17.66 59.31 -30.55
C LYS A 148 -17.64 60.30 -31.74
N ASP A 149 -16.83 59.97 -32.75
CA ASP A 149 -17.20 59.95 -34.19
C ASP A 149 -16.06 59.28 -35.00
N SER A 150 -16.24 58.61 -36.15
CA SER A 150 -17.45 58.10 -36.83
C SER A 150 -17.08 56.88 -37.73
N ALA A 151 -18.08 56.19 -38.29
CA ALA A 151 -18.01 54.87 -38.98
C ALA A 151 -17.07 54.82 -40.24
N SER A 152 -16.69 53.66 -40.82
CA SER A 152 -17.44 52.41 -41.13
C SER A 152 -16.50 51.25 -41.55
N PRO A 153 -16.98 50.04 -41.88
CA PRO A 153 -17.79 49.11 -41.08
C PRO A 153 -17.14 47.70 -40.96
N VAL A 154 -17.54 46.91 -39.96
CA VAL A 154 -17.14 45.49 -39.81
C VAL A 154 -18.37 44.59 -40.00
N ALA A 155 -18.19 43.40 -40.58
CA ALA A 155 -19.26 42.44 -40.83
C ALA A 155 -19.71 41.68 -39.56
N ASP A 156 -20.99 41.34 -39.49
CA ASP A 156 -21.60 40.58 -38.39
C ASP A 156 -21.52 39.06 -38.64
N SER A 157 -21.18 38.29 -37.61
CA SER A 157 -21.40 36.84 -37.59
C SER A 157 -21.65 36.30 -36.17
N GLY A 158 -22.74 36.77 -35.55
CA GLY A 158 -23.70 35.92 -34.83
C GLY A 158 -23.26 35.11 -33.60
N VAL A 159 -23.77 35.49 -32.42
CA VAL A 159 -23.67 34.68 -31.19
C VAL A 159 -24.45 33.36 -31.34
N SER A 160 -23.74 32.23 -31.31
CA SER A 160 -24.37 30.91 -31.33
C SER A 160 -24.95 30.55 -29.96
N ARG A 161 -26.26 30.23 -29.92
CA ARG A 161 -26.88 29.59 -28.75
C ARG A 161 -26.41 28.14 -28.67
N ARG A 162 -25.89 27.71 -27.51
CA ARG A 162 -25.73 26.26 -27.22
C ARG A 162 -27.07 25.56 -27.44
N GLN A 163 -27.07 24.49 -28.23
CA GLN A 163 -28.22 23.58 -28.35
C GLN A 163 -28.34 22.74 -27.06
N PRO A 164 -29.56 22.30 -26.69
CA PRO A 164 -29.71 21.28 -25.64
C PRO A 164 -29.09 19.96 -26.11
N ALA A 165 -28.56 19.17 -25.16
CA ALA A 165 -27.92 17.89 -25.46
C ALA A 165 -28.91 16.87 -26.07
N THR A 166 -28.44 16.09 -27.03
CA THR A 166 -29.22 15.02 -27.66
C THR A 166 -29.24 13.79 -26.74
N ILE A 167 -30.44 13.35 -26.35
CA ILE A 167 -30.64 12.10 -25.61
C ILE A 167 -30.92 10.99 -26.61
N GLU A 168 -30.00 10.03 -26.74
CA GLU A 168 -30.21 8.83 -27.56
C GLU A 168 -30.75 7.67 -26.69
N SER A 169 -32.02 7.31 -26.89
CA SER A 169 -32.60 6.08 -26.34
C SER A 169 -32.24 4.88 -27.22
N PRO A 170 -31.81 3.73 -26.64
CA PRO A 170 -31.52 2.54 -27.42
C PRO A 170 -32.80 1.98 -28.08
N PRO A 171 -32.71 1.39 -29.30
CA PRO A 171 -33.86 0.81 -29.97
C PRO A 171 -34.42 -0.38 -29.18
N ALA A 172 -35.73 -0.39 -28.94
CA ALA A 172 -36.39 -1.47 -28.23
C ALA A 172 -36.29 -2.79 -29.01
N PRO A 173 -35.95 -3.92 -28.38
CA PRO A 173 -35.97 -5.22 -29.03
C PRO A 173 -37.42 -5.61 -29.40
N PRO A 174 -37.65 -6.30 -30.53
CA PRO A 174 -38.99 -6.70 -30.94
C PRO A 174 -39.59 -7.69 -29.93
N MET A 175 -40.67 -7.29 -29.25
CA MET A 175 -41.31 -8.11 -28.23
C MET A 175 -42.00 -9.34 -28.83
N ALA A 176 -41.30 -10.47 -28.81
CA ALA A 176 -41.86 -11.79 -29.12
C ALA A 176 -41.74 -12.70 -27.90
N ASN A 177 -42.71 -12.61 -26.98
CA ASN A 177 -43.13 -13.78 -26.20
C ASN A 177 -44.50 -13.59 -25.54
N LYS A 178 -45.38 -14.58 -25.71
CA LYS A 178 -46.67 -14.69 -25.05
C LYS A 178 -46.55 -15.80 -24.01
N VAL A 179 -46.05 -15.45 -22.83
CA VAL A 179 -45.94 -16.34 -21.67
C VAL A 179 -46.98 -15.93 -20.63
N GLU A 180 -47.52 -16.90 -19.90
CA GLU A 180 -48.60 -16.67 -18.94
C GLU A 180 -48.12 -15.91 -17.70
N LYS A 181 -49.03 -15.13 -17.10
CA LYS A 181 -48.77 -14.48 -15.80
C LYS A 181 -48.90 -15.51 -14.69
N ASP A 182 -47.79 -15.92 -14.11
CA ASP A 182 -47.80 -16.41 -12.73
C ASP A 182 -47.77 -15.20 -11.77
N ASN A 183 -48.61 -15.22 -10.75
CA ASN A 183 -48.83 -14.10 -9.84
C ASN A 183 -48.15 -14.35 -8.48
N THR A 184 -46.82 -14.47 -8.48
CA THR A 184 -46.03 -14.46 -7.23
C THR A 184 -45.67 -13.03 -6.84
N VAL A 185 -46.05 -12.64 -5.62
CA VAL A 185 -46.02 -11.26 -5.11
C VAL A 185 -44.59 -10.72 -4.97
N GLU A 186 -44.37 -9.48 -5.44
CA GLU A 186 -43.14 -8.72 -5.22
C GLU A 186 -42.84 -8.58 -3.72
N ARG A 187 -41.62 -8.97 -3.33
CA ARG A 187 -41.20 -8.94 -1.93
C ARG A 187 -40.00 -8.02 -1.76
N VAL A 188 -40.26 -6.74 -1.49
CA VAL A 188 -39.23 -5.76 -1.14
C VAL A 188 -38.50 -6.23 0.13
N VAL A 189 -37.18 -6.44 0.03
CA VAL A 189 -36.37 -7.03 1.10
C VAL A 189 -35.63 -5.94 1.87
N SER A 190 -35.93 -5.80 3.16
CA SER A 190 -35.22 -4.89 4.07
C SER A 190 -33.74 -5.30 4.24
N PRO A 191 -32.79 -4.37 4.49
CA PRO A 191 -31.37 -4.68 4.67
C PRO A 191 -31.11 -5.65 5.83
N GLU A 192 -31.92 -5.57 6.91
CA GLU A 192 -31.87 -6.53 8.02
C GLU A 192 -32.28 -7.95 7.59
N THR A 193 -33.09 -8.07 6.54
CA THR A 193 -33.48 -9.35 5.96
C THR A 193 -32.43 -9.83 4.95
N VAL A 194 -31.85 -8.98 4.11
CA VAL A 194 -30.69 -9.34 3.26
C VAL A 194 -29.51 -9.84 4.14
N ALA A 195 -29.17 -9.10 5.20
CA ALA A 195 -28.13 -9.46 6.16
C ALA A 195 -28.50 -10.62 7.11
N ARG A 196 -29.71 -11.20 6.98
CA ARG A 196 -30.17 -12.42 7.67
C ARG A 196 -30.31 -13.60 6.70
N GLU A 197 -30.65 -13.34 5.43
CA GLU A 197 -30.72 -14.33 4.36
C GLU A 197 -29.31 -14.76 3.92
N LEU A 198 -28.35 -13.80 3.83
CA LEU A 198 -26.91 -14.10 3.68
C LEU A 198 -26.36 -14.99 4.80
N LYS A 199 -26.85 -14.83 6.04
CA LYS A 199 -26.52 -15.68 7.21
C LYS A 199 -27.26 -17.02 7.23
N SER A 200 -28.04 -17.33 6.20
CA SER A 200 -28.85 -18.56 6.10
C SER A 200 -28.50 -19.44 4.91
N SER A 201 -27.77 -18.93 3.91
CA SER A 201 -27.23 -19.72 2.79
C SER A 201 -25.89 -20.39 3.13
N THR A 202 -25.14 -19.87 4.11
CA THR A 202 -23.83 -20.35 4.54
C THR A 202 -23.93 -21.60 5.44
N ASN A 203 -24.26 -22.75 4.85
CA ASN A 203 -24.22 -24.05 5.53
C ASN A 203 -22.76 -24.58 5.60
N PRO A 204 -22.10 -24.61 6.78
CA PRO A 204 -20.64 -24.73 6.84
C PRO A 204 -20.17 -26.20 6.80
N GLY A 205 -19.80 -26.67 5.61
CA GLY A 205 -18.92 -27.84 5.45
C GLY A 205 -19.49 -28.97 4.57
N SER A 206 -18.88 -29.16 3.39
CA SER A 206 -18.72 -30.44 2.67
C SER A 206 -18.22 -30.25 1.23
N GLY A 207 -18.32 -29.05 0.66
CA GLY A 207 -18.06 -28.79 -0.77
C GLY A 207 -16.60 -28.51 -1.16
N ALA A 208 -15.77 -28.00 -0.25
CA ALA A 208 -14.36 -27.70 -0.54
C ALA A 208 -13.44 -28.93 -0.43
N GLY A 209 -12.43 -28.98 -1.27
CA GLY A 209 -11.36 -29.99 -1.26
C GLY A 209 -10.52 -29.96 0.02
N SER A 210 -9.81 -31.06 0.29
CA SER A 210 -8.92 -31.16 1.44
C SER A 210 -7.65 -30.31 1.25
N LEU A 211 -6.98 -29.99 2.37
CA LEU A 211 -5.70 -29.30 2.38
C LEU A 211 -4.66 -29.98 1.47
N ALA A 212 -4.60 -31.32 1.50
CA ALA A 212 -3.65 -32.09 0.70
C ALA A 212 -3.94 -31.98 -0.81
N GLU A 213 -5.19 -32.18 -1.24
CA GLU A 213 -5.58 -32.12 -2.65
C GLU A 213 -5.37 -30.73 -3.27
N ILE A 214 -5.58 -29.67 -2.47
CA ILE A 214 -5.40 -28.29 -2.92
C ILE A 214 -3.90 -27.94 -3.00
N VAL A 215 -3.10 -28.31 -1.99
CA VAL A 215 -1.64 -28.10 -2.02
C VAL A 215 -0.99 -28.90 -3.16
N GLU A 216 -1.34 -30.18 -3.33
CA GLU A 216 -0.81 -31.02 -4.42
C GLU A 216 -1.17 -30.47 -5.81
N PHE A 217 -2.39 -29.93 -5.97
CA PHE A 217 -2.77 -29.24 -7.22
C PHE A 217 -1.94 -27.98 -7.47
N VAL A 218 -1.76 -27.12 -6.46
CA VAL A 218 -0.99 -25.87 -6.61
C VAL A 218 0.47 -26.18 -6.92
N ASP A 219 1.13 -26.98 -6.09
CA ASP A 219 2.55 -27.33 -6.27
C ASP A 219 2.78 -28.10 -7.58
N GLY A 220 1.86 -28.99 -7.96
CA GLY A 220 1.91 -29.70 -9.25
C GLY A 220 1.83 -28.79 -10.48
N ARG A 221 1.14 -27.64 -10.37
CA ARG A 221 1.07 -26.63 -11.45
C ARG A 221 2.29 -25.71 -11.46
N LEU A 222 2.76 -25.22 -10.31
CA LEU A 222 4.01 -24.46 -10.23
C LEU A 222 5.19 -25.29 -10.76
N ALA A 223 5.29 -26.55 -10.33
CA ALA A 223 6.31 -27.49 -10.82
C ALA A 223 6.12 -27.94 -12.28
N ALA A 224 4.98 -27.66 -12.92
CA ALA A 224 4.84 -27.78 -14.38
C ALA A 224 5.46 -26.56 -15.07
N GLN A 225 5.12 -25.35 -14.63
CA GLN A 225 5.62 -24.11 -15.21
C GLN A 225 7.14 -23.97 -15.03
N TRP A 226 7.71 -24.33 -13.87
CA TRP A 226 9.18 -24.37 -13.70
C TRP A 226 9.88 -25.28 -14.72
N ARG A 227 9.28 -26.41 -15.12
CA ARG A 227 9.85 -27.31 -16.14
C ARG A 227 9.74 -26.75 -17.56
N GLU A 228 8.66 -26.02 -17.85
CA GLU A 228 8.44 -25.36 -19.15
C GLU A 228 9.45 -24.21 -19.36
N TYR A 229 9.64 -23.37 -18.35
CA TYR A 229 10.59 -22.25 -18.36
C TYR A 229 12.04 -22.65 -18.02
N GLN A 230 12.30 -23.95 -17.82
CA GLN A 230 13.62 -24.53 -17.48
C GLN A 230 14.26 -23.97 -16.19
N VAL A 231 13.42 -23.46 -15.28
CA VAL A 231 13.81 -22.87 -14.00
C VAL A 231 13.96 -23.97 -12.94
N VAL A 232 15.02 -23.88 -12.14
CA VAL A 232 15.16 -24.70 -10.92
C VAL A 232 14.77 -23.85 -9.72
N PRO A 233 13.74 -24.23 -8.94
CA PRO A 233 13.32 -23.45 -7.77
C PRO A 233 14.44 -23.40 -6.71
N SER A 234 14.43 -22.32 -5.93
CA SER A 234 15.33 -22.15 -4.79
C SER A 234 15.14 -23.27 -3.74
N PRO A 235 16.15 -23.56 -2.91
CA PRO A 235 16.03 -24.56 -1.84
C PRO A 235 14.89 -24.29 -0.86
N VAL A 236 14.46 -25.31 -0.12
CA VAL A 236 13.52 -25.14 1.00
C VAL A 236 14.14 -24.20 2.06
N ALA A 237 13.35 -23.22 2.53
CA ALA A 237 13.76 -22.26 3.55
C ALA A 237 14.17 -22.95 4.86
N SER A 238 15.19 -22.39 5.50
CA SER A 238 15.61 -22.85 6.82
C SER A 238 14.51 -22.66 7.86
N ASP A 239 14.47 -23.50 8.90
CA ASP A 239 13.40 -23.42 9.91
C ASP A 239 13.31 -22.05 10.61
N ALA A 240 14.42 -21.32 10.75
CA ALA A 240 14.43 -19.98 11.35
C ALA A 240 13.85 -18.91 10.40
N GLU A 241 14.20 -18.99 9.12
CA GLU A 241 13.74 -18.11 8.03
C GLU A 241 12.24 -18.31 7.77
N TRP A 242 11.81 -19.57 7.62
CA TRP A 242 10.39 -19.91 7.46
C TRP A 242 9.56 -19.48 8.68
N LEU A 243 10.08 -19.68 9.90
CA LEU A 243 9.40 -19.23 11.12
C LEU A 243 9.33 -17.70 11.20
N ARG A 244 10.37 -16.98 10.78
CA ARG A 244 10.37 -15.50 10.69
C ARG A 244 9.28 -15.03 9.72
N ARG A 245 9.23 -15.60 8.52
CA ARG A 245 8.24 -15.29 7.47
C ARG A 245 6.81 -15.50 7.96
N VAL A 246 6.46 -16.71 8.43
CA VAL A 246 5.07 -17.04 8.80
C VAL A 246 4.55 -16.21 9.96
N TYR A 247 5.41 -15.81 10.91
CA TYR A 247 5.04 -14.88 11.97
C TYR A 247 4.76 -13.47 11.43
N LEU A 248 5.63 -12.94 10.58
CA LEU A 248 5.45 -11.61 9.98
C LEU A 248 4.20 -11.55 9.08
N ASP A 249 3.88 -12.63 8.39
CA ASP A 249 2.74 -12.73 7.47
C ASP A 249 1.39 -12.99 8.15
N ILE A 250 1.36 -13.78 9.23
CA ILE A 250 0.12 -14.14 9.91
C ILE A 250 -0.17 -13.22 11.09
N VAL A 251 0.79 -13.02 12.01
CA VAL A 251 0.60 -12.24 13.26
C VAL A 251 1.24 -10.86 13.24
N GLY A 252 1.96 -10.50 12.17
CA GLY A 252 2.39 -9.12 11.92
C GLY A 252 3.52 -8.63 12.83
N HIS A 253 4.42 -9.52 13.26
CA HIS A 253 5.68 -9.19 13.96
C HIS A 253 6.67 -10.37 13.86
N ILE A 254 7.93 -10.18 14.21
CA ILE A 254 8.93 -11.27 14.30
C ILE A 254 8.59 -12.30 15.39
N PRO A 255 9.07 -13.57 15.29
CA PRO A 255 8.84 -14.58 16.33
C PRO A 255 9.58 -14.24 17.64
N PRO A 256 8.92 -14.37 18.81
CA PRO A 256 9.58 -14.26 20.11
C PRO A 256 10.73 -15.26 20.27
N ALA A 257 11.86 -14.83 20.85
CA ALA A 257 13.08 -15.64 20.96
C ALA A 257 12.89 -17.02 21.65
N ASN A 258 11.91 -17.14 22.56
CA ASN A 258 11.57 -18.41 23.20
C ASN A 258 10.90 -19.40 22.23
N ASP A 259 9.95 -18.93 21.44
CA ASP A 259 9.24 -19.71 20.42
C ASP A 259 10.20 -20.18 19.32
N VAL A 260 11.15 -19.32 18.91
CA VAL A 260 12.25 -19.72 18.03
C VAL A 260 13.07 -20.87 18.64
N ILE A 261 13.47 -20.76 19.92
CA ILE A 261 14.21 -21.82 20.62
C ILE A 261 13.40 -23.11 20.70
N ALA A 262 12.09 -23.05 20.89
CA ALA A 262 11.22 -24.23 20.91
C ALA A 262 11.11 -24.87 19.53
N PHE A 263 10.79 -24.09 18.50
CA PHE A 263 10.59 -24.54 17.13
C PHE A 263 11.86 -25.11 16.48
N LEU A 264 13.04 -24.54 16.76
CA LEU A 264 14.33 -25.05 16.29
C LEU A 264 14.80 -26.32 17.04
N LYS A 265 14.23 -26.60 18.23
CA LYS A 265 14.45 -27.87 18.94
C LYS A 265 13.52 -28.96 18.46
N ASP A 266 12.28 -28.63 18.08
CA ASP A 266 11.31 -29.61 17.59
C ASP A 266 11.80 -30.26 16.27
N ARG A 267 11.59 -31.57 16.17
CA ARG A 267 12.00 -32.45 15.07
C ARG A 267 10.83 -33.19 14.43
N ARG A 268 9.61 -32.97 14.90
CA ARG A 268 8.40 -33.56 14.34
C ARG A 268 8.11 -32.98 12.95
N PRO A 269 7.72 -33.79 11.95
CA PRO A 269 7.46 -33.31 10.60
C PRO A 269 6.27 -32.34 10.53
N GLU A 270 5.25 -32.54 11.35
CA GLU A 270 4.02 -31.73 11.38
C GLU A 270 4.20 -30.32 11.96
N LYS A 271 5.35 -29.99 12.57
CA LYS A 271 5.54 -28.75 13.33
C LYS A 271 5.28 -27.46 12.52
N ARG A 272 5.47 -27.48 11.19
CA ARG A 272 5.16 -26.34 10.31
C ARG A 272 3.65 -26.12 10.19
N ALA A 273 2.86 -27.18 10.05
CA ALA A 273 1.40 -27.09 10.03
C ALA A 273 0.85 -26.61 11.39
N GLU A 274 1.28 -27.23 12.49
CA GLU A 274 0.87 -26.81 13.85
C GLU A 274 1.25 -25.35 14.16
N ALA A 275 2.37 -24.86 13.61
CA ALA A 275 2.75 -23.46 13.75
C ALA A 275 1.82 -22.51 12.97
N ILE A 276 1.38 -22.88 11.75
CA ILE A 276 0.38 -22.10 11.00
C ILE A 276 -0.95 -22.07 11.76
N ASP A 277 -1.46 -23.23 12.18
CA ASP A 277 -2.76 -23.34 12.88
C ASP A 277 -2.76 -22.51 14.17
N ARG A 278 -1.71 -22.63 14.99
CA ARG A 278 -1.56 -21.84 16.23
C ARG A 278 -1.49 -20.34 15.95
N LEU A 279 -0.81 -19.90 14.89
CA LEU A 279 -0.70 -18.47 14.54
C LEU A 279 -2.01 -17.91 13.98
N LEU A 280 -2.79 -18.72 13.24
CA LEU A 280 -4.11 -18.31 12.75
C LEU A 280 -5.13 -18.15 13.88
N ASP A 281 -5.01 -18.91 14.97
CA ASP A 281 -5.85 -18.78 16.18
C ASP A 281 -5.30 -17.78 17.23
N ASP A 282 -4.19 -17.10 16.95
CA ASP A 282 -3.63 -16.08 17.84
C ASP A 282 -4.44 -14.76 17.79
N ALA A 283 -4.44 -14.03 18.90
CA ALA A 283 -5.01 -12.68 18.98
C ALA A 283 -4.23 -11.69 18.09
N ASP A 284 -2.93 -11.91 17.89
CA ASP A 284 -2.10 -11.05 17.03
C ASP A 284 -2.40 -11.24 15.53
N TYR A 285 -2.95 -12.38 15.09
CA TYR A 285 -3.51 -12.53 13.74
C TYR A 285 -4.72 -11.62 13.53
N VAL A 286 -5.62 -11.55 14.52
CA VAL A 286 -6.79 -10.67 14.48
C VAL A 286 -6.35 -9.21 14.45
N ARG A 287 -5.36 -8.84 15.28
CA ARG A 287 -4.76 -7.50 15.32
C ARG A 287 -4.12 -7.11 13.99
N HIS A 288 -3.30 -7.98 13.41
CA HIS A 288 -2.61 -7.72 12.15
C HIS A 288 -3.60 -7.63 10.97
N SER A 289 -4.55 -8.57 10.87
CA SER A 289 -5.60 -8.54 9.83
C SER A 289 -6.48 -7.30 9.93
N THR A 290 -6.85 -6.90 11.16
CA THR A 290 -7.56 -5.61 11.40
C THR A 290 -6.74 -4.43 10.90
N THR A 291 -5.42 -4.42 11.16
CA THR A 291 -4.53 -3.32 10.77
C THR A 291 -4.41 -3.21 9.25
N ILE A 292 -4.18 -4.34 8.56
CA ILE A 292 -4.12 -4.41 7.09
C ILE A 292 -5.41 -3.88 6.48
N TRP A 293 -6.55 -4.46 6.86
CA TRP A 293 -7.83 -4.11 6.24
C TRP A 293 -8.33 -2.71 6.63
N SER A 294 -7.99 -2.19 7.81
CA SER A 294 -8.23 -0.77 8.13
C SER A 294 -7.43 0.17 7.24
N ASN A 295 -6.16 -0.15 6.96
CA ASN A 295 -5.29 0.67 6.12
C ASN A 295 -5.64 0.57 4.63
N LEU A 296 -6.12 -0.59 4.17
CA LEU A 296 -6.62 -0.81 2.80
C LEU A 296 -8.02 -0.24 2.54
N LEU A 297 -8.89 -0.14 3.56
CA LEU A 297 -10.29 0.28 3.35
C LEU A 297 -10.55 1.76 3.63
N VAL A 298 -9.81 2.40 4.55
CA VAL A 298 -9.98 3.81 4.93
C VAL A 298 -8.66 4.56 5.09
N GLY A 299 -7.61 4.13 4.38
CA GLY A 299 -6.28 4.73 4.40
C GLY A 299 -5.62 4.76 5.78
N ARG A 300 -4.62 5.64 5.96
CA ARG A 300 -3.95 5.90 7.25
C ARG A 300 -4.26 7.27 7.86
N VAL A 301 -4.74 8.22 7.06
CA VAL A 301 -5.07 9.59 7.49
C VAL A 301 -6.32 9.59 8.38
N GLU A 302 -6.41 10.56 9.30
CA GLU A 302 -7.63 10.82 10.08
C GLU A 302 -8.58 11.71 9.27
N ARG A 303 -9.82 11.24 9.08
CA ARG A 303 -10.87 11.93 8.30
C ARG A 303 -12.05 12.21 9.22
N ARG A 304 -12.59 13.43 9.17
CA ARG A 304 -13.63 13.91 10.11
C ARG A 304 -14.89 13.05 10.11
N GLU A 305 -15.25 12.50 8.96
CA GLU A 305 -16.40 11.62 8.74
C GLU A 305 -16.18 10.17 9.24
N VAL A 306 -14.93 9.80 9.57
CA VAL A 306 -14.48 8.41 9.77
C VAL A 306 -14.13 8.15 11.24
N ASN A 307 -15.01 7.43 11.94
CA ASN A 307 -14.74 6.87 13.26
C ASN A 307 -13.87 5.59 13.13
N ARG A 308 -12.56 5.78 12.96
CA ARG A 308 -11.60 4.67 12.86
C ARG A 308 -11.70 3.66 14.01
N PRO A 309 -11.87 4.05 15.31
CA PRO A 309 -12.05 3.08 16.40
C PRO A 309 -13.28 2.16 16.24
N ALA A 310 -14.41 2.68 15.74
CA ALA A 310 -15.60 1.88 15.45
C ALA A 310 -15.39 0.95 14.24
N PHE A 311 -14.64 1.40 13.22
CA PHE A 311 -14.28 0.58 12.06
C PHE A 311 -13.30 -0.55 12.42
N GLU A 312 -12.23 -0.24 13.17
CA GLU A 312 -11.30 -1.23 13.70
C GLU A 312 -11.99 -2.23 14.62
N LYS A 313 -13.02 -1.82 15.38
CA LYS A 313 -13.87 -2.73 16.16
C LYS A 313 -14.63 -3.70 15.24
N PHE A 314 -15.28 -3.20 14.19
CA PHE A 314 -16.02 -4.02 13.22
C PHE A 314 -15.12 -5.06 12.53
N LEU A 315 -13.95 -4.66 12.05
CA LEU A 315 -12.98 -5.56 11.41
C LEU A 315 -12.41 -6.57 12.42
N ARG A 316 -12.00 -6.13 13.62
CA ARG A 316 -11.51 -7.00 14.70
C ARG A 316 -12.53 -8.06 15.09
N GLU A 317 -13.79 -7.67 15.27
CA GLU A 317 -14.89 -8.59 15.56
C GLU A 317 -15.22 -9.55 14.41
N SER A 318 -14.91 -9.18 13.16
CA SER A 318 -15.10 -10.03 11.99
C SER A 318 -13.99 -11.06 11.83
N PHE A 319 -12.72 -10.68 12.00
CA PHE A 319 -11.59 -11.62 11.99
C PHE A 319 -11.56 -12.54 13.22
N ALA A 320 -11.90 -12.03 14.42
CA ALA A 320 -11.97 -12.85 15.64
C ALA A 320 -13.02 -13.97 15.57
N ARG A 321 -14.08 -13.78 14.78
CA ARG A 321 -15.14 -14.77 14.55
C ARG A 321 -14.94 -15.58 13.26
N ASN A 322 -13.86 -15.34 12.53
CA ASN A 322 -13.59 -15.85 11.17
C ASN A 322 -14.83 -15.76 10.24
N ARG A 323 -15.46 -14.57 10.18
CA ARG A 323 -16.66 -14.36 9.35
C ARG A 323 -16.36 -14.63 7.87
N PRO A 324 -17.30 -15.23 7.11
CA PRO A 324 -17.23 -15.32 5.66
C PRO A 324 -16.92 -13.96 5.02
N TRP A 325 -15.91 -13.91 4.14
CA TRP A 325 -15.49 -12.64 3.53
C TRP A 325 -16.63 -11.97 2.72
N ASN A 326 -17.49 -12.77 2.10
CA ASN A 326 -18.65 -12.24 1.37
C ASN A 326 -19.67 -11.56 2.30
N GLU A 327 -19.94 -12.08 3.50
CA GLU A 327 -20.76 -11.36 4.49
C GLU A 327 -20.13 -10.01 4.88
N VAL A 328 -18.82 -9.98 5.09
CA VAL A 328 -18.10 -8.76 5.51
C VAL A 328 -18.14 -7.71 4.41
N VAL A 329 -17.89 -8.09 3.14
CA VAL A 329 -17.98 -7.18 1.98
C VAL A 329 -19.43 -6.73 1.74
N GLY A 330 -20.40 -7.64 1.86
CA GLY A 330 -21.81 -7.29 1.73
C GLY A 330 -22.25 -6.26 2.76
N GLU A 331 -21.83 -6.41 4.01
CA GLU A 331 -22.11 -5.46 5.09
C GLU A 331 -21.39 -4.11 4.89
N LEU A 332 -20.14 -4.11 4.41
CA LEU A 332 -19.38 -2.89 4.07
C LEU A 332 -20.05 -2.09 2.94
N VAL A 333 -20.49 -2.76 1.87
CA VAL A 333 -21.12 -2.11 0.71
C VAL A 333 -22.54 -1.65 1.06
N ALA A 334 -23.35 -2.47 1.74
CA ALA A 334 -24.73 -2.14 2.08
C ALA A 334 -24.91 -1.28 3.35
N ALA A 335 -23.82 -0.93 4.05
CA ALA A 335 -23.86 -0.26 5.36
C ALA A 335 -24.78 0.98 5.44
N HIS A 336 -25.47 1.15 6.56
CA HIS A 336 -26.27 2.35 6.84
C HIS A 336 -26.29 2.67 8.35
N GLY A 337 -26.70 3.90 8.70
CA GLY A 337 -26.76 4.37 10.07
C GLY A 337 -25.53 5.18 10.49
N ARG A 338 -25.32 5.33 11.81
CA ARG A 338 -24.24 6.17 12.36
C ARG A 338 -22.88 5.46 12.39
N ASN A 339 -21.82 6.21 12.12
CA ASN A 339 -20.43 5.75 12.06
C ASN A 339 -19.84 5.28 13.41
N ASP A 340 -20.42 5.70 14.54
CA ASP A 340 -20.06 5.27 15.89
C ASP A 340 -20.82 4.01 16.36
N GLN A 341 -21.90 3.63 15.68
CA GLN A 341 -22.76 2.50 16.02
C GLN A 341 -22.59 1.34 15.05
N ASN A 342 -22.66 1.62 13.75
CA ASN A 342 -22.37 0.67 12.69
C ASN A 342 -20.96 0.95 12.13
N GLY A 343 -19.97 0.19 12.61
CA GLY A 343 -18.59 0.35 12.17
C GLY A 343 -18.43 0.26 10.65
N ALA A 344 -19.20 -0.59 9.96
CA ALA A 344 -19.06 -0.81 8.52
C ALA A 344 -19.33 0.44 7.66
N THR A 345 -20.11 1.42 8.14
CA THR A 345 -20.40 2.65 7.37
C THR A 345 -19.15 3.49 7.11
N ASN A 346 -18.12 3.36 7.95
CA ASN A 346 -16.89 4.12 7.86
C ASN A 346 -16.13 3.90 6.55
N PHE A 347 -16.25 2.72 5.93
CA PHE A 347 -15.68 2.45 4.61
C PHE A 347 -16.19 3.45 3.57
N LEU A 348 -17.51 3.51 3.34
CA LEU A 348 -18.05 4.43 2.35
C LEU A 348 -17.96 5.90 2.79
N LEU A 349 -18.03 6.20 4.08
CA LEU A 349 -17.85 7.58 4.57
C LEU A 349 -16.43 8.14 4.31
N ALA A 350 -15.40 7.29 4.16
CA ALA A 350 -14.07 7.73 3.76
C ALA A 350 -13.99 8.17 2.28
N HIS A 351 -14.89 7.67 1.43
CA HIS A 351 -14.82 7.74 -0.04
C HIS A 351 -16.05 8.38 -0.72
N LEU A 352 -16.96 9.00 0.06
CA LEU A 352 -18.20 9.62 -0.43
C LEU A 352 -18.03 11.12 -0.73
N ASN A 353 -17.26 11.40 -1.78
CA ASN A 353 -17.10 12.69 -2.43
C ASN A 353 -17.28 12.54 -3.96
N ASN A 354 -17.25 13.65 -4.70
CA ASN A 354 -17.26 13.71 -6.18
C ASN A 354 -18.25 12.72 -6.86
N ASP A 355 -19.56 12.88 -6.58
CA ASP A 355 -20.65 11.99 -7.04
C ASP A 355 -20.43 10.49 -6.81
N ALA A 356 -19.76 10.18 -5.68
CA ALA A 356 -19.35 8.84 -5.27
C ALA A 356 -18.37 8.14 -6.24
N THR A 357 -17.59 8.92 -7.00
CA THR A 357 -16.55 8.45 -7.90
C THR A 357 -15.48 7.61 -7.16
N PRO A 358 -14.84 8.10 -6.07
CA PRO A 358 -13.92 7.28 -5.28
C PRO A 358 -14.56 6.04 -4.67
N ALA A 359 -15.76 6.13 -4.09
CA ALA A 359 -16.50 4.97 -3.57
C ALA A 359 -16.74 3.88 -4.65
N THR A 360 -17.00 4.29 -5.90
CA THR A 360 -17.14 3.40 -7.07
C THR A 360 -15.80 2.72 -7.39
N ALA A 361 -14.73 3.51 -7.52
CA ALA A 361 -13.40 3.02 -7.87
C ALA A 361 -12.82 2.07 -6.81
N ILE A 362 -12.86 2.45 -5.53
CA ILE A 362 -12.28 1.65 -4.43
C ILE A 362 -13.05 0.35 -4.19
N THR A 363 -14.37 0.36 -4.36
CA THR A 363 -15.21 -0.85 -4.29
C THR A 363 -14.80 -1.85 -5.37
N ALA A 364 -14.60 -1.37 -6.61
CA ALA A 364 -14.17 -2.21 -7.72
C ALA A 364 -12.73 -2.70 -7.56
N ARG A 365 -11.81 -1.83 -7.15
CA ARG A 365 -10.38 -2.15 -6.94
C ARG A 365 -10.22 -3.21 -5.85
N LEU A 366 -10.77 -2.97 -4.66
CA LEU A 366 -10.55 -3.87 -3.51
C LEU A 366 -11.36 -5.16 -3.62
N PHE A 367 -12.65 -5.10 -3.94
CA PHE A 367 -13.55 -6.25 -3.82
C PHE A 367 -13.84 -6.98 -5.13
N LEU A 368 -13.56 -6.37 -6.29
CA LEU A 368 -13.70 -7.05 -7.59
C LEU A 368 -12.35 -7.28 -8.27
N GLY A 369 -11.26 -6.71 -7.75
CA GLY A 369 -9.94 -6.77 -8.37
C GLY A 369 -9.94 -6.09 -9.72
N THR A 370 -10.66 -4.98 -9.88
CA THR A 370 -10.82 -4.29 -11.16
C THR A 370 -10.63 -2.78 -11.04
N GLN A 371 -9.60 -2.23 -11.69
CA GLN A 371 -9.31 -0.80 -11.74
C GLN A 371 -10.18 -0.06 -12.77
N VAL A 372 -11.40 0.31 -12.38
CA VAL A 372 -12.39 0.94 -13.26
C VAL A 372 -12.22 2.45 -13.45
N GLN A 373 -11.34 3.12 -12.70
CA GLN A 373 -11.29 4.59 -12.63
C GLN A 373 -11.02 5.25 -13.99
N CYS A 374 -10.17 4.65 -14.83
CA CYS A 374 -9.87 5.17 -16.17
C CYS A 374 -11.10 5.18 -17.10
N THR A 375 -12.12 4.35 -16.82
CA THR A 375 -13.39 4.37 -17.57
C THR A 375 -14.46 5.29 -16.99
N GLN A 376 -14.12 6.21 -16.08
CA GLN A 376 -15.02 7.31 -15.72
C GLN A 376 -15.29 8.23 -16.93
N CYS A 377 -14.24 8.60 -17.67
CA CYS A 377 -14.27 9.65 -18.69
C CYS A 377 -14.27 9.14 -20.14
N HIS A 378 -13.98 7.85 -20.38
CA HIS A 378 -14.00 7.25 -21.72
C HIS A 378 -14.11 5.71 -21.69
N ASN A 379 -14.24 5.09 -22.85
CA ASN A 379 -13.95 3.65 -23.00
C ASN A 379 -12.43 3.44 -22.95
N HIS A 380 -11.96 2.37 -22.34
CA HIS A 380 -10.53 2.07 -22.25
C HIS A 380 -9.96 1.80 -23.66
N PRO A 381 -8.82 2.37 -24.06
CA PRO A 381 -8.32 2.28 -25.43
C PRO A 381 -7.95 0.84 -25.85
N PHE A 382 -7.33 0.08 -24.95
CA PHE A 382 -6.70 -1.22 -25.28
C PHE A 382 -7.40 -2.46 -24.70
N ASN A 383 -8.60 -2.32 -24.12
CA ASN A 383 -9.35 -3.47 -23.57
C ASN A 383 -10.87 -3.28 -23.75
N SER A 384 -11.66 -4.27 -23.32
CA SER A 384 -13.12 -4.28 -23.54
C SER A 384 -13.93 -3.36 -22.62
N TRP A 385 -13.29 -2.60 -21.72
CA TRP A 385 -13.98 -1.90 -20.63
C TRP A 385 -14.55 -0.57 -21.11
N ARG A 386 -15.81 -0.31 -20.74
CA ARG A 386 -16.60 0.80 -21.27
C ARG A 386 -16.97 1.80 -20.20
N GLN A 387 -17.18 3.04 -20.61
CA GLN A 387 -17.61 4.13 -19.75
C GLN A 387 -18.93 3.80 -19.01
N GLN A 388 -19.85 3.14 -19.72
CA GLN A 388 -21.11 2.64 -19.17
C GLN A 388 -20.94 1.69 -17.97
N GLN A 389 -19.83 0.96 -17.87
CA GLN A 389 -19.60 0.01 -16.77
C GLN A 389 -19.16 0.72 -15.48
N PHE A 390 -18.39 1.81 -15.58
CA PHE A 390 -18.08 2.65 -14.43
C PHE A 390 -19.37 3.29 -13.89
N HIS A 391 -20.14 3.96 -14.76
CA HIS A 391 -21.34 4.67 -14.34
C HIS A 391 -22.49 3.73 -13.92
N GLY A 392 -22.57 2.53 -14.49
CA GLY A 392 -23.50 1.47 -14.06
C GLY A 392 -23.18 0.89 -12.68
N LEU A 393 -21.92 0.99 -12.22
CA LEU A 393 -21.54 0.69 -10.84
C LEU A 393 -21.75 1.91 -9.92
N SER A 394 -21.42 3.11 -10.38
CA SER A 394 -21.68 4.38 -9.67
C SER A 394 -23.17 4.57 -9.35
N ALA A 395 -24.07 4.05 -10.19
CA ALA A 395 -25.52 4.05 -10.00
C ALA A 395 -25.97 3.66 -8.59
N PHE A 396 -25.38 2.59 -8.03
CA PHE A 396 -25.73 2.10 -6.70
C PHE A 396 -25.29 3.05 -5.58
N PHE A 397 -24.31 3.93 -5.82
CA PHE A 397 -23.82 4.90 -4.85
C PHE A 397 -24.48 6.29 -4.99
N LYS A 398 -24.98 6.66 -6.17
CA LYS A 398 -25.47 8.04 -6.46
C LYS A 398 -26.59 8.57 -5.54
N SER A 399 -27.41 7.71 -4.90
CA SER A 399 -28.41 8.16 -3.90
C SER A 399 -27.88 8.24 -2.45
N THR A 400 -26.61 7.92 -2.22
CA THR A 400 -26.00 7.83 -0.88
C THR A 400 -25.39 9.17 -0.44
N ARG A 401 -25.55 9.53 0.83
CA ARG A 401 -25.10 10.81 1.41
C ARG A 401 -24.51 10.59 2.80
N SER A 402 -23.46 11.34 3.13
CA SER A 402 -23.03 11.59 4.50
C SER A 402 -23.90 12.69 5.13
N LYS A 403 -24.32 12.52 6.39
CA LYS A 403 -25.06 13.54 7.14
C LYS A 403 -24.51 13.67 8.57
N PRO A 404 -23.97 14.83 8.99
CA PRO A 404 -23.53 15.02 10.38
C PRO A 404 -24.72 15.01 11.35
N ILE A 405 -24.59 14.34 12.49
CA ILE A 405 -25.66 14.26 13.49
C ILE A 405 -25.51 15.36 14.54
N ARG A 406 -26.45 16.32 14.51
CA ARG A 406 -26.52 17.46 15.43
C ARG A 406 -26.30 17.05 16.90
N GLY A 407 -25.34 17.71 17.56
CA GLY A 407 -25.00 17.46 18.97
C GLY A 407 -24.00 16.32 19.21
N THR A 408 -23.44 15.71 18.15
CA THR A 408 -22.38 14.69 18.24
C THR A 408 -21.39 14.84 17.09
N ASP A 409 -20.16 14.38 17.25
CA ASP A 409 -19.15 14.34 16.17
C ASP A 409 -19.39 13.19 15.16
N ALA A 410 -20.46 12.42 15.36
CA ALA A 410 -20.81 11.29 14.53
C ALA A 410 -21.54 11.70 13.24
N TYR A 411 -21.27 10.95 12.17
CA TYR A 411 -21.92 11.09 10.88
C TYR A 411 -22.78 9.85 10.59
N ALA A 412 -23.91 10.05 9.91
CA ALA A 412 -24.74 8.96 9.42
C ALA A 412 -24.57 8.78 7.90
N LEU A 413 -24.32 7.53 7.52
CA LEU A 413 -24.41 7.06 6.15
C LEU A 413 -25.86 6.72 5.84
N VAL A 414 -26.48 7.47 4.93
CA VAL A 414 -27.87 7.26 4.50
C VAL A 414 -27.95 7.15 2.99
N SER A 415 -28.93 6.38 2.51
CA SER A 415 -29.33 6.37 1.10
C SER A 415 -30.76 6.89 0.99
N GLY A 416 -31.02 7.68 -0.05
CA GLY A 416 -32.38 8.05 -0.46
C GLY A 416 -32.87 7.17 -1.61
N PRO A 417 -34.11 7.39 -2.08
CA PRO A 417 -34.53 6.88 -3.39
C PRO A 417 -33.60 7.43 -4.49
N LEU A 418 -33.42 6.66 -5.56
CA LEU A 418 -32.82 7.16 -6.78
C LEU A 418 -33.90 7.87 -7.60
N GLU A 419 -33.89 9.21 -7.60
CA GLU A 419 -34.94 10.03 -8.23
C GLU A 419 -34.90 10.01 -9.77
N GLU A 420 -33.70 9.91 -10.35
CA GLU A 420 -33.47 9.74 -11.79
C GLU A 420 -32.34 8.72 -12.04
N PRO A 421 -32.38 7.94 -13.14
CA PRO A 421 -31.28 7.05 -13.50
C PRO A 421 -30.01 7.88 -13.81
N PRO A 422 -28.81 7.40 -13.46
CA PRO A 422 -27.59 8.17 -13.65
C PRO A 422 -27.27 8.30 -15.15
N PHE A 423 -27.01 9.53 -15.56
CA PHE A 423 -26.43 9.83 -16.87
C PHE A 423 -24.91 10.01 -16.78
N TYR A 424 -24.25 9.84 -17.92
CA TYR A 424 -22.86 10.25 -18.15
C TYR A 424 -22.72 10.84 -19.55
N GLU A 425 -21.75 11.74 -19.71
CA GLU A 425 -21.42 12.36 -20.99
C GLU A 425 -20.26 11.58 -21.65
N ASP A 426 -20.37 11.28 -22.94
CA ASP A 426 -19.24 10.73 -23.72
C ASP A 426 -18.34 11.85 -24.28
N ARG A 427 -17.18 11.48 -24.84
CA ARG A 427 -16.24 12.42 -25.49
C ARG A 427 -16.81 13.18 -26.72
N ARG A 428 -18.10 13.04 -27.05
CA ARG A 428 -18.80 13.79 -28.11
C ARG A 428 -19.86 14.75 -27.57
N GLY A 429 -20.04 14.82 -26.25
CA GLY A 429 -21.10 15.59 -25.62
C GLY A 429 -22.48 14.93 -25.68
N VAL A 430 -22.55 13.61 -25.91
CA VAL A 430 -23.82 12.86 -25.89
C VAL A 430 -24.06 12.33 -24.49
N LEU A 431 -25.26 12.60 -23.96
CA LEU A 431 -25.69 12.09 -22.65
C LEU A 431 -26.27 10.68 -22.80
N HIS A 432 -25.59 9.72 -22.19
CA HIS A 432 -25.98 8.31 -22.16
C HIS A 432 -26.54 7.94 -20.79
N MET A 433 -27.61 7.15 -20.77
CA MET A 433 -28.07 6.50 -19.54
C MET A 433 -27.10 5.38 -19.14
N ALA A 434 -26.68 5.35 -17.88
CA ALA A 434 -26.02 4.21 -17.26
C ALA A 434 -27.04 3.34 -16.54
N PRO A 435 -27.54 2.24 -17.17
CA PRO A 435 -28.34 1.26 -16.44
C PRO A 435 -27.48 0.64 -15.34
N ALA A 436 -28.01 0.58 -14.12
CA ALA A 436 -27.30 -0.01 -12.99
C ALA A 436 -27.02 -1.49 -13.25
N GLY A 437 -25.86 -1.98 -12.82
CA GLY A 437 -25.52 -3.38 -13.01
C GLY A 437 -24.08 -3.76 -12.71
N LEU A 438 -23.85 -5.07 -12.67
CA LEU A 438 -22.55 -5.68 -12.42
C LEU A 438 -22.41 -6.96 -13.25
N GLY A 439 -21.22 -7.23 -13.81
CA GLY A 439 -20.95 -8.48 -14.55
C GLY A 439 -21.78 -8.68 -15.83
N GLY A 440 -22.49 -7.65 -16.30
CA GLY A 440 -23.46 -7.74 -17.40
C GLY A 440 -24.91 -7.96 -16.93
N GLN A 441 -25.13 -8.35 -15.67
CA GLN A 441 -26.46 -8.33 -15.06
C GLN A 441 -26.86 -6.87 -14.79
N ARG A 442 -27.95 -6.44 -15.44
CA ARG A 442 -28.60 -5.16 -15.15
C ARG A 442 -29.57 -5.32 -13.97
N VAL A 443 -29.74 -4.26 -13.20
CA VAL A 443 -30.70 -4.13 -12.11
C VAL A 443 -31.49 -2.84 -12.34
N ASP A 444 -32.80 -2.90 -12.11
CA ASP A 444 -33.62 -1.71 -12.03
C ASP A 444 -33.49 -1.11 -10.61
N LEU A 445 -33.33 0.20 -10.53
CA LEU A 445 -33.19 0.96 -9.29
C LEU A 445 -34.28 2.02 -9.12
N GLU A 446 -35.23 2.16 -10.05
CA GLU A 446 -36.30 3.14 -9.95
C GLU A 446 -37.10 2.92 -8.65
N GLY A 447 -37.19 3.96 -7.81
CA GLY A 447 -37.85 3.87 -6.50
C GLY A 447 -37.12 3.05 -5.43
N SER A 448 -35.93 2.50 -5.69
CA SER A 448 -35.20 1.69 -4.70
C SER A 448 -34.64 2.54 -3.56
N GLU A 449 -35.05 2.26 -2.32
CA GLU A 449 -34.52 2.90 -1.10
C GLU A 449 -33.11 2.39 -0.74
N HIS A 450 -32.71 1.22 -1.24
CA HIS A 450 -31.48 0.52 -0.86
C HIS A 450 -30.62 0.01 -2.04
N PRO A 451 -30.23 0.85 -3.04
CA PRO A 451 -29.43 0.39 -4.18
C PRO A 451 -28.16 -0.38 -3.81
N ARG A 452 -27.45 0.03 -2.76
CA ARG A 452 -26.23 -0.64 -2.29
C ARG A 452 -26.48 -2.05 -1.71
N GLY A 453 -27.71 -2.35 -1.28
CA GLY A 453 -28.12 -3.71 -0.89
C GLY A 453 -28.14 -4.65 -2.08
N GLU A 454 -28.66 -4.19 -3.22
CA GLU A 454 -28.62 -4.95 -4.48
C GLU A 454 -27.19 -5.10 -5.01
N LEU A 455 -26.36 -4.06 -4.94
CA LEU A 455 -24.94 -4.19 -5.29
C LEU A 455 -24.22 -5.21 -4.40
N ALA A 456 -24.42 -5.15 -3.08
CA ALA A 456 -23.88 -6.15 -2.16
C ALA A 456 -24.34 -7.57 -2.55
N ARG A 457 -25.62 -7.77 -2.86
CA ARG A 457 -26.17 -9.06 -3.31
C ARG A 457 -25.54 -9.55 -4.63
N LEU A 458 -25.30 -8.67 -5.60
CA LEU A 458 -24.62 -8.99 -6.85
C LEU A 458 -23.14 -9.36 -6.64
N MET A 459 -22.44 -8.67 -5.73
CA MET A 459 -21.01 -8.89 -5.45
C MET A 459 -20.73 -10.15 -4.63
N THR A 460 -21.71 -10.62 -3.84
CA THR A 460 -21.51 -11.66 -2.80
C THR A 460 -22.16 -13.01 -3.13
N GLY A 461 -22.92 -13.08 -4.22
CA GLY A 461 -23.52 -14.32 -4.74
C GLY A 461 -22.56 -15.11 -5.63
N ASP A 462 -22.72 -16.43 -5.65
CA ASP A 462 -21.80 -17.41 -6.25
C ASP A 462 -21.61 -17.27 -7.78
N SER A 463 -22.40 -16.42 -8.44
CA SER A 463 -22.35 -16.18 -9.89
C SER A 463 -21.21 -15.26 -10.36
N ASP A 464 -20.61 -14.44 -9.47
CA ASP A 464 -19.50 -13.55 -9.84
C ASP A 464 -18.19 -14.00 -9.15
N PRO A 465 -17.24 -14.62 -9.87
CA PRO A 465 -16.00 -15.11 -9.27
C PRO A 465 -15.07 -13.99 -8.81
N ARG A 466 -15.30 -12.71 -9.19
CA ARG A 466 -14.35 -11.61 -8.95
C ARG A 466 -14.08 -11.35 -7.48
N LEU A 467 -15.09 -11.50 -6.60
CA LEU A 467 -14.88 -11.36 -5.15
C LEU A 467 -13.90 -12.41 -4.60
N ALA A 468 -14.01 -13.66 -5.07
CA ALA A 468 -13.08 -14.71 -4.70
C ALA A 468 -11.69 -14.46 -5.30
N ARG A 469 -11.61 -14.14 -6.60
CA ARG A 469 -10.34 -13.86 -7.31
C ARG A 469 -9.56 -12.72 -6.66
N ALA A 470 -10.22 -11.62 -6.31
CA ALA A 470 -9.59 -10.46 -5.68
C ALA A 470 -9.00 -10.79 -4.31
N MET A 471 -9.73 -11.54 -3.48
CA MET A 471 -9.23 -12.00 -2.17
C MET A 471 -8.10 -13.03 -2.31
N VAL A 472 -8.20 -13.98 -3.24
CA VAL A 472 -7.16 -14.99 -3.50
C VAL A 472 -5.88 -14.33 -4.02
N ASN A 473 -5.96 -13.47 -5.03
CA ASN A 473 -4.80 -12.79 -5.62
C ASN A 473 -4.09 -11.89 -4.61
N ARG A 474 -4.85 -11.13 -3.80
CA ARG A 474 -4.33 -10.29 -2.72
C ARG A 474 -3.71 -11.10 -1.58
N THR A 475 -4.33 -12.20 -1.17
CA THR A 475 -3.77 -13.07 -0.12
C THR A 475 -2.49 -13.75 -0.59
N TRP A 476 -2.45 -14.22 -1.84
CA TRP A 476 -1.26 -14.75 -2.49
C TRP A 476 -0.14 -13.70 -2.54
N ALA A 477 -0.44 -12.48 -2.99
CA ALA A 477 0.51 -11.37 -3.04
C ALA A 477 1.08 -11.01 -1.67
N ARG A 478 0.24 -10.92 -0.63
CA ARG A 478 0.69 -10.64 0.74
C ARG A 478 1.64 -11.71 1.27
N LEU A 479 1.38 -12.99 0.97
CA LEU A 479 2.17 -14.11 1.47
C LEU A 479 3.45 -14.36 0.67
N LEU A 480 3.42 -14.28 -0.66
CA LEU A 480 4.57 -14.58 -1.52
C LEU A 480 5.31 -13.34 -2.05
N GLY A 481 4.80 -12.13 -1.79
CA GLY A 481 5.33 -10.84 -2.22
C GLY A 481 4.66 -10.26 -3.46
N HIS A 482 4.16 -11.13 -4.36
CA HIS A 482 3.55 -10.71 -5.61
C HIS A 482 2.31 -11.53 -5.97
N GLY A 483 1.32 -10.86 -6.57
CA GLY A 483 0.11 -11.51 -7.10
C GLY A 483 0.36 -12.18 -8.45
N PHE A 484 -0.61 -12.95 -8.90
CA PHE A 484 -0.65 -13.50 -10.25
C PHE A 484 -0.76 -12.41 -11.33
N THR A 485 -1.26 -11.23 -10.99
CA THR A 485 -1.36 -10.04 -11.87
C THR A 485 -0.50 -8.88 -11.34
N THR A 486 -0.28 -7.87 -12.18
CA THR A 486 0.47 -6.64 -11.81
C THR A 486 -0.23 -5.42 -12.40
N PRO A 487 -0.85 -4.52 -11.60
CA PRO A 487 -1.11 -4.60 -10.16
C PRO A 487 -1.93 -5.82 -9.68
N VAL A 488 -1.97 -6.04 -8.37
CA VAL A 488 -2.73 -7.14 -7.74
C VAL A 488 -4.25 -6.94 -7.81
N ASP A 489 -4.69 -5.70 -8.05
CA ASP A 489 -6.08 -5.27 -8.09
C ASP A 489 -6.54 -4.75 -9.46
N ASP A 490 -5.72 -4.98 -10.48
CA ASP A 490 -6.09 -4.86 -11.90
C ASP A 490 -6.13 -6.26 -12.54
N MET A 491 -7.28 -6.93 -12.47
CA MET A 491 -7.51 -8.24 -13.04
C MET A 491 -8.46 -8.10 -14.25
N GLY A 492 -8.03 -8.53 -15.44
CA GLY A 492 -8.86 -8.39 -16.63
C GLY A 492 -8.28 -9.08 -17.87
N PRO A 493 -8.96 -8.99 -19.03
CA PRO A 493 -8.50 -9.60 -20.28
C PRO A 493 -7.14 -9.07 -20.77
N HIS A 494 -6.78 -7.85 -20.34
CA HIS A 494 -5.49 -7.19 -20.61
C HIS A 494 -4.39 -7.62 -19.63
N ASN A 495 -4.72 -7.93 -18.38
CA ASN A 495 -3.79 -8.29 -17.31
C ASN A 495 -3.92 -9.79 -16.98
N ARG A 496 -3.22 -10.62 -17.76
CA ARG A 496 -3.33 -12.08 -17.68
C ARG A 496 -2.63 -12.60 -16.42
N PRO A 497 -3.32 -13.39 -15.56
CA PRO A 497 -2.68 -14.03 -14.41
C PRO A 497 -1.55 -14.98 -14.83
N SER A 498 -0.40 -14.97 -14.14
CA SER A 498 0.75 -15.83 -14.48
C SER A 498 0.48 -17.33 -14.33
N HIS A 499 -0.45 -17.70 -13.42
CA HIS A 499 -0.92 -19.06 -13.22
C HIS A 499 -2.46 -19.07 -13.14
N PRO A 500 -3.17 -19.00 -14.28
CA PRO A 500 -4.62 -18.83 -14.27
C PRO A 500 -5.35 -20.01 -13.64
N GLU A 501 -4.92 -21.25 -13.92
CA GLU A 501 -5.53 -22.46 -13.34
C GLU A 501 -5.41 -22.53 -11.80
N VAL A 502 -4.32 -21.99 -11.23
CA VAL A 502 -4.08 -21.94 -9.79
C VAL A 502 -5.03 -20.93 -9.13
N LEU A 503 -5.08 -19.71 -9.67
CA LEU A 503 -6.00 -18.66 -9.24
C LEU A 503 -7.47 -19.11 -9.37
N ASP A 504 -7.84 -19.73 -10.49
CA ASP A 504 -9.19 -20.22 -10.75
C ASP A 504 -9.60 -21.29 -9.74
N ARG A 505 -8.74 -22.30 -9.51
CA ARG A 505 -9.03 -23.37 -8.54
C ARG A 505 -9.12 -22.84 -7.11
N LEU A 506 -8.15 -22.03 -6.67
CA LEU A 506 -8.18 -21.42 -5.33
C LEU A 506 -9.42 -20.53 -5.13
N SER A 507 -9.88 -19.83 -6.18
CA SER A 507 -11.12 -19.03 -6.12
C SER A 507 -12.36 -19.92 -5.97
N GLN A 508 -12.45 -21.02 -6.70
CA GLN A 508 -13.56 -21.97 -6.60
C GLN A 508 -13.62 -22.62 -5.21
N GLU A 509 -12.47 -23.07 -4.70
CA GLU A 509 -12.36 -23.66 -3.37
C GLU A 509 -12.66 -22.65 -2.25
N PHE A 510 -12.27 -21.38 -2.41
CA PHE A 510 -12.59 -20.32 -1.46
C PHE A 510 -14.11 -20.05 -1.37
N VAL A 511 -14.83 -20.08 -2.50
CA VAL A 511 -16.31 -20.01 -2.51
C VAL A 511 -16.91 -21.26 -1.87
N ALA A 512 -16.52 -22.46 -2.32
CA ALA A 512 -17.03 -23.73 -1.80
C ALA A 512 -16.70 -23.96 -0.30
N GLY A 513 -15.65 -23.30 0.19
CA GLY A 513 -15.21 -23.29 1.59
C GLY A 513 -15.90 -22.24 2.46
N GLY A 514 -16.87 -21.49 1.93
CA GLY A 514 -17.64 -20.48 2.66
C GLY A 514 -16.90 -19.15 2.87
N PHE A 515 -16.04 -18.75 1.93
CA PHE A 515 -15.24 -17.52 1.99
C PHE A 515 -14.36 -17.41 3.26
N ASP A 516 -13.84 -18.55 3.73
CA ASP A 516 -13.03 -18.72 4.94
C ASP A 516 -11.58 -18.22 4.73
N VAL A 517 -11.26 -17.05 5.28
CA VAL A 517 -9.95 -16.38 5.09
C VAL A 517 -8.82 -17.12 5.81
N LYS A 518 -9.07 -17.71 7.00
CA LYS A 518 -8.06 -18.54 7.68
C LYS A 518 -7.69 -19.77 6.84
N ARG A 519 -8.69 -20.47 6.29
CA ARG A 519 -8.48 -21.63 5.41
C ARG A 519 -7.69 -21.27 4.15
N LEU A 520 -7.97 -20.11 3.54
CA LEU A 520 -7.20 -19.62 2.38
C LEU A 520 -5.73 -19.37 2.72
N ILE A 521 -5.44 -18.76 3.88
CA ILE A 521 -4.05 -18.57 4.34
C ILE A 521 -3.38 -19.92 4.62
N LEU A 522 -4.07 -20.85 5.30
CA LEU A 522 -3.57 -22.21 5.57
C LEU A 522 -3.18 -22.95 4.27
N TRP A 523 -4.01 -22.89 3.23
CA TRP A 523 -3.70 -23.49 1.93
C TRP A 523 -2.41 -22.91 1.33
N ILE A 524 -2.29 -21.58 1.25
CA ILE A 524 -1.14 -20.93 0.60
C ILE A 524 0.15 -21.15 1.43
N CYS A 525 0.08 -21.00 2.75
CA CYS A 525 1.22 -21.22 3.65
C CYS A 525 1.70 -22.69 3.71
N SER A 526 0.90 -23.64 3.23
CA SER A 526 1.25 -25.06 3.15
C SER A 526 1.87 -25.48 1.81
N THR A 527 1.94 -24.59 0.82
CA THR A 527 2.56 -24.87 -0.49
C THR A 527 4.08 -25.05 -0.41
N GLN A 528 4.65 -25.83 -1.33
CA GLN A 528 6.09 -25.90 -1.55
C GLN A 528 6.67 -24.51 -1.82
N ALA A 529 5.99 -23.68 -2.63
CA ALA A 529 6.44 -22.33 -2.98
C ALA A 529 6.62 -21.42 -1.75
N TYR A 530 5.63 -21.38 -0.85
CA TYR A 530 5.75 -20.66 0.42
C TYR A 530 6.81 -21.28 1.36
N GLY A 531 7.17 -22.55 1.13
CA GLY A 531 8.26 -23.25 1.80
C GLY A 531 9.67 -22.92 1.31
N LEU A 532 9.86 -22.21 0.18
CA LEU A 532 11.19 -21.94 -0.41
C LEU A 532 11.93 -20.78 0.26
N THR A 533 13.26 -20.74 0.16
CA THR A 533 14.05 -19.54 0.54
C THR A 533 13.78 -18.38 -0.43
N SER A 534 13.86 -17.15 0.05
CA SER A 534 13.89 -15.95 -0.80
C SER A 534 15.22 -15.75 -1.54
N ARG A 535 16.25 -16.52 -1.18
CA ARG A 535 17.56 -16.48 -1.83
C ARG A 535 17.48 -17.13 -3.21
N MET A 536 17.52 -16.29 -4.25
CA MET A 536 17.71 -16.74 -5.63
C MET A 536 18.99 -17.57 -5.80
N THR A 537 18.93 -18.49 -6.76
CA THR A 537 20.04 -19.23 -7.34
C THR A 537 20.32 -18.70 -8.75
N ASP A 538 21.43 -19.12 -9.36
CA ASP A 538 21.73 -18.76 -10.75
C ASP A 538 20.73 -19.39 -11.75
N GLN A 539 19.97 -20.41 -11.34
CA GLN A 539 18.96 -21.09 -12.16
C GLN A 539 17.56 -20.48 -12.09
N ASN A 540 17.32 -19.47 -11.24
CA ASN A 540 16.03 -18.78 -11.14
C ASN A 540 16.10 -17.25 -11.08
N ARG A 541 17.23 -16.63 -11.46
CA ARG A 541 17.31 -15.17 -11.68
C ARG A 541 16.37 -14.66 -12.79
N VAL A 542 15.85 -15.55 -13.64
CA VAL A 542 14.84 -15.24 -14.67
C VAL A 542 13.43 -15.09 -14.09
N ASP A 543 13.24 -15.35 -12.79
CA ASP A 543 12.02 -15.06 -12.03
C ASP A 543 12.20 -13.78 -11.19
N HIS A 544 12.97 -12.79 -11.68
CA HIS A 544 13.20 -11.54 -10.96
C HIS A 544 12.16 -10.48 -11.37
N PRO A 545 11.35 -9.95 -10.44
CA PRO A 545 10.12 -9.21 -10.78
C PRO A 545 10.33 -7.90 -11.54
N GLU A 546 11.50 -7.29 -11.43
CA GLU A 546 11.89 -6.09 -12.20
C GLU A 546 12.33 -6.40 -13.65
N THR A 547 12.54 -7.68 -13.99
CA THR A 547 13.41 -8.07 -15.12
C THR A 547 12.78 -9.13 -16.04
N SER A 548 11.74 -9.83 -15.60
CA SER A 548 11.15 -10.98 -16.30
C SER A 548 9.76 -10.76 -16.91
N GLY A 549 8.99 -9.79 -16.40
CA GLY A 549 7.57 -9.60 -16.72
C GLY A 549 6.65 -10.70 -16.14
N GLU A 550 7.07 -11.96 -16.25
CA GLU A 550 6.39 -13.12 -15.67
C GLU A 550 6.83 -13.40 -14.22
N ARG A 551 5.94 -14.07 -13.48
CA ARG A 551 6.12 -14.44 -12.07
C ARG A 551 5.89 -15.94 -11.90
N LEU A 552 6.98 -16.66 -11.66
CA LEU A 552 7.05 -18.13 -11.62
C LEU A 552 6.98 -18.69 -10.19
N PHE A 553 7.09 -17.86 -9.15
CA PHE A 553 7.10 -18.25 -7.72
C PHE A 553 8.15 -19.32 -7.38
N SER A 554 9.27 -19.31 -8.10
CA SER A 554 10.41 -20.23 -7.91
C SER A 554 11.21 -19.96 -6.62
N HIS A 555 10.91 -18.85 -5.95
CA HIS A 555 11.38 -18.44 -4.64
C HIS A 555 10.32 -17.53 -4.02
N VAL A 556 10.43 -17.21 -2.73
CA VAL A 556 9.56 -16.18 -2.12
C VAL A 556 10.15 -14.81 -2.39
N TYR A 557 9.38 -13.89 -2.96
CA TYR A 557 9.86 -12.53 -3.19
C TYR A 557 9.99 -11.80 -1.85
N THR A 558 11.13 -11.17 -1.61
CA THR A 558 11.40 -10.45 -0.35
C THR A 558 10.48 -9.23 -0.26
N LYS A 559 9.75 -9.08 0.84
CA LYS A 559 8.86 -7.93 1.06
C LYS A 559 9.49 -6.93 2.03
N PRO A 560 9.29 -5.62 1.85
CA PRO A 560 9.48 -4.66 2.94
C PRO A 560 8.49 -4.95 4.08
N MET A 561 8.83 -4.60 5.31
CA MET A 561 7.86 -4.56 6.40
C MET A 561 7.01 -3.29 6.33
N SER A 562 5.70 -3.44 6.55
CA SER A 562 4.85 -2.29 6.89
C SER A 562 5.33 -1.61 8.18
N VAL A 563 5.02 -0.32 8.33
CA VAL A 563 5.27 0.48 9.53
C VAL A 563 4.84 -0.25 10.80
N GLU A 564 3.66 -0.88 10.78
CA GLU A 564 3.16 -1.64 11.92
C GLU A 564 3.93 -2.93 12.18
N GLN A 565 4.26 -3.73 11.15
CA GLN A 565 5.11 -4.91 11.33
C GLN A 565 6.48 -4.54 11.90
N LEU A 566 7.09 -3.46 11.41
CA LEU A 566 8.38 -2.96 11.90
C LEU A 566 8.28 -2.51 13.38
N TYR A 567 7.25 -1.71 13.70
CA TYR A 567 7.00 -1.23 15.06
C TYR A 567 6.75 -2.38 16.05
N ASP A 568 5.82 -3.28 15.74
CA ASP A 568 5.46 -4.38 16.64
C ASP A 568 6.61 -5.40 16.75
N SER A 569 7.42 -5.59 15.69
CA SER A 569 8.67 -6.37 15.74
C SER A 569 9.74 -5.74 16.63
N LEU A 570 9.88 -4.42 16.62
CA LEU A 570 10.77 -3.71 17.54
C LEU A 570 10.35 -3.93 19.00
N LEU A 571 9.05 -3.94 19.32
CA LEU A 571 8.59 -4.29 20.66
C LEU A 571 8.94 -5.74 21.03
N VAL A 572 8.73 -6.71 20.14
CA VAL A 572 9.10 -8.12 20.41
C VAL A 572 10.61 -8.30 20.61
N ALA A 573 11.43 -7.63 19.80
CA ALA A 573 12.89 -7.69 19.88
C ALA A 573 13.45 -7.06 21.17
N THR A 574 12.81 -5.99 21.67
CA THR A 574 13.44 -5.08 22.65
C THR A 574 12.71 -5.00 24.00
N GLN A 575 11.40 -5.28 24.02
CA GLN A 575 10.48 -5.21 25.18
C GLN A 575 10.51 -3.86 25.90
N VAL A 576 10.79 -2.78 25.14
CA VAL A 576 10.92 -1.41 25.65
C VAL A 576 9.60 -0.82 26.16
N ASP A 577 8.46 -1.33 25.67
CA ASP A 577 7.12 -1.06 26.19
C ASP A 577 7.01 -1.43 27.68
N ARG A 578 7.56 -2.58 28.07
CA ARG A 578 7.55 -3.09 29.45
C ARG A 578 8.49 -2.32 30.39
N ALA A 579 9.43 -1.56 29.84
CA ALA A 579 10.30 -0.67 30.60
C ALA A 579 9.70 0.74 30.78
N THR A 580 8.69 1.11 29.98
CA THR A 580 8.19 2.50 29.86
C THR A 580 6.71 2.68 30.24
N ALA A 581 5.93 1.61 30.39
CA ALA A 581 4.52 1.65 30.75
C ALA A 581 4.21 0.79 31.99
N SER A 582 3.46 1.35 32.94
CA SER A 582 2.98 0.68 34.17
C SER A 582 1.70 -0.13 33.98
N ASP A 583 0.96 0.12 32.90
CA ASP A 583 -0.40 -0.34 32.69
C ASP A 583 -0.72 -0.45 31.18
N TRP A 584 -1.82 -1.14 30.87
CA TRP A 584 -2.24 -1.48 29.51
C TRP A 584 -2.65 -0.25 28.68
N GLU A 585 -3.12 0.83 29.33
CA GLU A 585 -3.56 2.05 28.68
C GLU A 585 -2.33 2.88 28.24
N SER A 586 -1.32 3.00 29.10
CA SER A 586 -0.01 3.56 28.77
C SER A 586 0.70 2.81 27.63
N VAL A 587 0.58 1.47 27.55
CA VAL A 587 1.08 0.70 26.39
C VAL A 587 0.31 1.06 25.12
N ALA A 588 -1.02 1.18 25.17
CA ALA A 588 -1.83 1.56 24.03
C ALA A 588 -1.53 2.98 23.53
N ASP A 589 -1.29 3.94 24.44
CA ASP A 589 -0.90 5.30 24.09
C ASP A 589 0.52 5.43 23.59
N ASN A 590 1.49 4.70 24.16
CA ASN A 590 2.83 4.60 23.55
C ASN A 590 2.75 3.98 22.14
N ARG A 591 1.90 2.98 21.93
CA ARG A 591 1.66 2.39 20.60
C ARG A 591 1.00 3.35 19.63
N ARG A 592 0.06 4.20 20.05
CA ARG A 592 -0.48 5.30 19.22
C ARG A 592 0.59 6.34 18.92
N ARG A 593 1.24 6.89 19.95
CA ARG A 593 2.23 7.98 19.91
C ARG A 593 3.46 7.64 19.08
N TRP A 594 3.96 6.41 19.15
CA TRP A 594 5.10 5.98 18.35
C TRP A 594 4.68 5.60 16.91
N ARG A 595 3.54 4.92 16.70
CA ARG A 595 3.04 4.66 15.33
C ARG A 595 2.74 5.95 14.56
N SER A 596 2.17 6.98 15.18
CA SER A 596 1.88 8.25 14.49
C SER A 596 3.17 8.99 14.07
N GLN A 597 4.23 8.93 14.86
CA GLN A 597 5.55 9.46 14.47
C GLN A 597 6.14 8.77 13.24
N PHE A 598 5.90 7.47 13.07
CA PHE A 598 6.28 6.77 11.83
C PHE A 598 5.33 7.15 10.68
N VAL A 599 4.02 7.00 10.85
CA VAL A 599 3.02 7.22 9.78
C VAL A 599 3.07 8.65 9.20
N TYR A 600 3.20 9.67 10.04
CA TYR A 600 3.29 11.07 9.59
C TYR A 600 4.51 11.35 8.71
N SER A 601 5.63 10.64 8.93
CA SER A 601 6.88 10.88 8.20
C SER A 601 6.97 10.20 6.83
N PHE A 602 6.01 9.35 6.43
CA PHE A 602 6.17 8.46 5.27
C PHE A 602 5.21 8.68 4.10
N GLY A 603 4.17 9.50 4.24
CA GLY A 603 3.38 9.99 3.09
C GLY A 603 2.85 8.91 2.13
N THR A 604 2.63 7.68 2.60
CA THR A 604 2.18 6.57 1.75
C THR A 604 0.81 6.88 1.16
N ASP A 605 0.60 6.62 -0.13
CA ASP A 605 -0.72 6.79 -0.76
C ASP A 605 -1.80 6.00 0.02
N GLU A 606 -3.00 6.56 0.08
CA GLU A 606 -4.08 5.97 0.84
C GLU A 606 -4.59 4.71 0.14
N ASN A 607 -4.71 3.62 0.91
CA ASN A 607 -5.28 2.35 0.47
C ASN A 607 -4.39 1.52 -0.48
N ASP A 608 -3.08 1.81 -0.57
CA ASP A 608 -2.11 0.93 -1.25
C ASP A 608 -1.68 -0.27 -0.38
N GLU A 609 -1.17 -1.31 -1.05
CA GLU A 609 -0.71 -2.56 -0.46
C GLU A 609 0.54 -2.41 0.42
N ALA A 610 0.78 -3.40 1.29
CA ALA A 610 1.95 -3.38 2.17
C ALA A 610 3.28 -3.83 1.50
N VAL A 611 3.21 -4.36 0.27
CA VAL A 611 4.37 -4.97 -0.43
C VAL A 611 5.17 -3.99 -1.30
N THR A 612 4.61 -2.81 -1.57
CA THR A 612 5.16 -1.70 -2.38
C THR A 612 5.89 -0.64 -1.53
N PHE A 613 6.20 -0.94 -0.26
CA PHE A 613 6.74 0.04 0.68
C PHE A 613 8.23 0.37 0.41
N ASP A 614 8.49 1.51 -0.23
CA ASP A 614 9.82 2.09 -0.37
C ASP A 614 10.26 2.83 0.89
N GLY A 615 11.45 2.48 1.41
CA GLY A 615 11.97 3.03 2.66
C GLY A 615 12.61 4.40 2.50
N THR A 616 12.12 5.41 3.24
CA THR A 616 12.60 6.80 3.10
C THR A 616 13.86 7.10 3.92
N ILE A 617 14.59 8.16 3.55
CA ILE A 617 15.74 8.67 4.33
C ILE A 617 15.31 9.03 5.77
N THR A 618 14.10 9.58 5.94
CA THR A 618 13.51 9.88 7.26
C THR A 618 13.30 8.61 8.08
N GLN A 619 12.89 7.51 7.46
CA GLN A 619 12.76 6.21 8.13
C GLN A 619 14.11 5.69 8.61
N ALA A 620 15.15 5.74 7.76
CA ALA A 620 16.50 5.34 8.13
C ALA A 620 17.00 6.16 9.32
N MET A 621 16.86 7.48 9.30
CA MET A 621 17.24 8.35 10.42
C MET A 621 16.47 8.04 11.72
N MET A 622 15.18 7.69 11.61
CA MET A 622 14.33 7.28 12.73
C MET A 622 14.72 5.91 13.31
N MET A 623 15.11 4.95 12.47
CA MET A 623 15.62 3.63 12.89
C MET A 623 17.03 3.70 13.49
N MET A 624 17.84 4.67 13.06
CA MET A 624 19.19 4.87 13.60
C MET A 624 19.18 5.63 14.93
N ASN A 625 18.31 6.64 15.10
CA ASN A 625 18.42 7.63 16.19
C ASN A 625 17.11 7.89 16.97
N GLY A 626 15.99 7.25 16.62
CA GLY A 626 14.67 7.52 17.18
C GLY A 626 14.56 7.27 18.70
N PRO A 627 13.52 7.80 19.37
CA PRO A 627 13.30 7.58 20.81
C PRO A 627 13.26 6.09 21.19
N LEU A 628 12.45 5.30 20.48
CA LEU A 628 12.28 3.85 20.69
C LEU A 628 13.63 3.13 20.67
N ILE A 629 14.48 3.41 19.67
CA ILE A 629 15.78 2.75 19.49
C ILE A 629 16.75 3.13 20.62
N ARG A 630 16.78 4.41 21.05
CA ARG A 630 17.60 4.85 22.18
C ARG A 630 17.14 4.25 23.52
N GLU A 631 15.83 4.10 23.72
CA GLU A 631 15.25 3.46 24.91
C GLU A 631 15.50 1.94 24.91
N ALA A 632 15.35 1.28 23.75
CA ALA A 632 15.59 -0.15 23.55
C ALA A 632 17.05 -0.57 23.77
N LEU A 633 18.00 0.29 23.34
CA LEU A 633 19.43 0.12 23.57
C LEU A 633 19.89 0.61 24.95
N SER A 634 18.99 1.17 25.77
CA SER A 634 19.37 1.68 27.08
C SER A 634 19.72 0.56 28.06
N GLN A 635 20.67 0.84 28.95
CA GLN A 635 21.00 -0.02 30.09
C GLN A 635 20.00 0.14 31.26
N GLN A 636 18.79 0.66 31.01
CA GLN A 636 17.74 0.77 32.03
C GLN A 636 17.02 -0.58 32.23
N PRO A 637 16.57 -0.90 33.46
CA PRO A 637 15.81 -2.12 33.72
C PRO A 637 14.55 -2.25 32.85
N GLY A 638 14.30 -3.46 32.36
CA GLY A 638 13.10 -3.82 31.58
C GLY A 638 13.38 -4.16 30.11
N SER A 639 14.41 -3.58 29.49
CA SER A 639 14.76 -3.90 28.10
C SER A 639 15.42 -5.28 27.96
N VAL A 640 15.18 -5.95 26.82
CA VAL A 640 15.91 -7.18 26.43
C VAL A 640 17.41 -6.94 26.46
N PHE A 641 17.87 -5.74 26.06
CA PHE A 641 19.27 -5.37 26.08
C PHE A 641 19.87 -5.42 27.49
N HIS A 642 19.25 -4.72 28.46
CA HIS A 642 19.64 -4.78 29.87
C HIS A 642 19.63 -6.23 30.39
N HIS A 643 18.57 -6.99 30.11
CA HIS A 643 18.49 -8.39 30.54
C HIS A 643 19.60 -9.27 29.96
N VAL A 644 20.06 -9.04 28.72
CA VAL A 644 21.17 -9.81 28.11
C VAL A 644 22.54 -9.36 28.65
N VAL A 645 22.77 -8.06 28.84
CA VAL A 645 24.03 -7.55 29.42
C VAL A 645 24.24 -8.04 30.85
N HIS A 646 23.19 -8.00 31.68
CA HIS A 646 23.27 -8.40 33.09
C HIS A 646 23.07 -9.91 33.33
N ALA A 647 22.64 -10.69 32.32
CA ALA A 647 22.54 -12.14 32.44
C ALA A 647 23.91 -12.83 32.64
N PRO A 648 23.95 -13.95 33.40
CA PRO A 648 25.11 -14.84 33.45
C PRO A 648 25.23 -15.63 32.12
N GLY A 649 26.45 -15.70 31.59
CA GLY A 649 26.78 -16.39 30.35
C GLY A 649 28.17 -16.01 29.85
N SER A 650 28.57 -16.53 28.69
CA SER A 650 29.71 -15.98 27.95
C SER A 650 29.29 -14.79 27.08
N ASP A 651 30.23 -13.95 26.67
CA ASP A 651 29.94 -12.81 25.78
C ASP A 651 29.43 -13.29 24.41
N ILE A 652 29.90 -14.46 23.95
CA ILE A 652 29.36 -15.16 22.77
C ILE A 652 27.87 -15.48 22.94
N ASP A 653 27.44 -15.90 24.13
CA ASP A 653 26.04 -16.20 24.41
C ASP A 653 25.17 -14.94 24.55
N ARG A 654 25.77 -13.79 24.89
CA ARG A 654 25.11 -12.48 24.80
C ARG A 654 24.83 -12.11 23.35
N VAL A 655 25.85 -12.18 22.47
CA VAL A 655 25.70 -11.94 21.02
C VAL A 655 24.65 -12.86 20.41
N LYS A 656 24.65 -14.16 20.74
CA LYS A 656 23.60 -15.10 20.31
C LYS A 656 22.20 -14.66 20.72
N ARG A 657 22.01 -14.18 21.96
CA ARG A 657 20.69 -13.72 22.45
C ARG A 657 20.20 -12.46 21.75
N LEU A 658 21.09 -11.50 21.46
CA LEU A 658 20.74 -10.26 20.75
C LEU A 658 20.34 -10.54 19.29
N CYS A 659 21.13 -11.35 18.58
CA CYS A 659 20.81 -11.79 17.21
C CYS A 659 19.49 -12.58 17.17
N LEU A 660 19.26 -13.48 18.13
CA LEU A 660 18.02 -14.24 18.25
C LEU A 660 16.81 -13.35 18.51
N ALA A 661 16.95 -12.30 19.33
CA ALA A 661 15.88 -11.37 19.64
C ALA A 661 15.50 -10.46 18.45
N ALA A 662 16.47 -9.98 17.67
CA ALA A 662 16.21 -9.14 16.50
C ALA A 662 15.82 -9.96 15.25
N LEU A 663 16.62 -10.97 14.91
CA LEU A 663 16.51 -11.67 13.63
C LEU A 663 15.71 -12.98 13.71
N GLY A 664 15.49 -13.55 14.90
CA GLY A 664 14.84 -14.85 15.03
C GLY A 664 15.73 -16.03 14.59
N ARG A 665 17.06 -15.83 14.53
CA ARG A 665 18.06 -16.86 14.22
C ARG A 665 19.31 -16.70 15.09
N PHE A 666 20.23 -17.66 14.99
CA PHE A 666 21.57 -17.50 15.56
C PHE A 666 22.51 -16.78 14.59
N PRO A 667 23.59 -16.14 15.08
CA PRO A 667 24.64 -15.59 14.24
C PRO A 667 25.31 -16.70 13.40
N SER A 668 25.57 -16.41 12.13
CA SER A 668 26.44 -17.22 11.29
C SER A 668 27.89 -17.18 11.77
N SER A 669 28.69 -18.14 11.30
CA SER A 669 30.12 -18.16 11.58
C SER A 669 30.88 -16.96 10.97
N ALA A 670 30.29 -16.22 10.03
CA ALA A 670 30.88 -15.00 9.47
C ALA A 670 30.63 -13.80 10.40
N GLU A 671 29.36 -13.57 10.79
CA GLU A 671 28.98 -12.52 11.76
C GLU A 671 29.72 -12.71 13.08
N MET A 672 29.78 -13.94 13.60
CA MET A 672 30.46 -14.22 14.88
C MET A 672 31.98 -13.93 14.82
N ARG A 673 32.64 -14.10 13.67
CA ARG A 673 34.04 -13.70 13.50
C ARG A 673 34.17 -12.18 13.48
N ALA A 674 33.41 -11.50 12.62
CA ALA A 674 33.43 -10.03 12.53
C ALA A 674 33.16 -9.37 13.90
N ILE A 675 32.19 -9.86 14.66
CA ILE A 675 31.88 -9.37 16.01
C ILE A 675 33.03 -9.65 16.98
N THR A 676 33.71 -10.81 16.90
CA THR A 676 34.87 -11.12 17.76
C THR A 676 36.12 -10.30 17.39
N GLU A 677 36.24 -9.88 16.13
CA GLU A 677 37.32 -9.01 15.64
C GLU A 677 37.08 -7.54 15.99
N MET A 678 35.83 -7.06 15.90
CA MET A 678 35.43 -5.70 16.31
C MET A 678 35.40 -5.54 17.83
N LEU A 679 34.96 -6.56 18.56
CA LEU A 679 34.80 -6.55 20.02
C LEU A 679 35.60 -7.70 20.63
N PRO A 680 36.76 -7.42 21.27
CA PRO A 680 37.58 -8.44 21.90
C PRO A 680 36.86 -9.05 23.11
N LEU A 681 36.13 -10.13 22.86
CA LEU A 681 35.30 -10.83 23.85
C LEU A 681 36.14 -11.31 25.04
N ARG A 682 35.64 -11.12 26.27
CA ARG A 682 36.47 -11.30 27.47
C ARG A 682 36.72 -12.79 27.74
N SER A 683 37.93 -13.13 28.22
CA SER A 683 38.18 -14.50 28.68
C SER A 683 37.28 -14.86 29.88
N PRO A 684 36.97 -16.16 30.11
CA PRO A 684 36.12 -16.61 31.22
C PRO A 684 36.63 -16.30 32.63
N ALA A 685 37.85 -15.76 32.77
CA ALA A 685 38.38 -15.22 34.02
C ALA A 685 38.08 -13.71 34.15
N GLN A 686 38.40 -12.92 33.11
CA GLN A 686 38.14 -11.47 33.06
C GLN A 686 36.64 -11.15 33.12
N ALA A 687 35.79 -11.98 32.48
CA ALA A 687 34.34 -11.83 32.48
C ALA A 687 33.70 -11.88 33.88
N ARG A 688 34.36 -12.50 34.87
CA ARG A 688 33.87 -12.59 36.26
C ARG A 688 34.28 -11.41 37.15
N GLN A 689 35.23 -10.58 36.70
CA GLN A 689 35.88 -9.56 37.52
C GLN A 689 35.58 -8.12 37.07
N ALA A 690 35.33 -7.91 35.78
CA ALA A 690 35.06 -6.58 35.22
C ALA A 690 33.53 -6.31 35.12
N PRO A 691 33.06 -5.08 35.39
CA PRO A 691 31.63 -4.75 35.46
C PRO A 691 30.86 -5.03 34.15
N ALA A 692 29.55 -5.16 34.29
CA ALA A 692 28.65 -5.35 33.15
C ALA A 692 28.59 -4.09 32.27
N SER A 693 28.35 -2.93 32.89
CA SER A 693 28.23 -1.58 32.30
C SER A 693 29.56 -0.91 31.89
N GLY A 694 30.55 -1.70 31.47
CA GLY A 694 31.80 -1.21 30.90
C GLY A 694 31.79 -1.22 29.36
N PRO A 695 32.95 -1.07 28.68
CA PRO A 695 33.03 -0.98 27.21
C PRO A 695 32.47 -2.17 26.41
N LEU A 696 32.24 -3.32 27.05
CA LEU A 696 31.49 -4.42 26.43
C LEU A 696 30.00 -4.10 26.27
N ALA A 697 29.39 -3.37 27.21
CA ALA A 697 27.99 -2.96 27.09
C ALA A 697 27.83 -2.02 25.90
N GLU A 698 28.71 -1.02 25.77
CA GLU A 698 28.78 -0.12 24.60
C GLU A 698 28.89 -0.92 23.29
N GLY A 699 29.86 -1.83 23.18
CA GLY A 699 29.98 -2.69 22.00
C GLY A 699 28.77 -3.61 21.75
N LEU A 700 28.10 -4.10 22.80
CA LEU A 700 26.86 -4.88 22.65
C LEU A 700 25.67 -3.99 22.25
N GLN A 701 25.67 -2.69 22.58
CA GLN A 701 24.71 -1.71 22.05
C GLN A 701 24.94 -1.56 20.54
N ASP A 702 26.18 -1.39 20.09
CA ASP A 702 26.52 -1.31 18.65
C ASP A 702 26.09 -2.56 17.88
N VAL A 703 26.36 -3.76 18.42
CA VAL A 703 25.93 -5.04 17.81
C VAL A 703 24.41 -5.15 17.75
N PHE A 704 23.69 -4.74 18.79
CA PHE A 704 22.22 -4.81 18.77
C PHE A 704 21.62 -3.76 17.84
N TRP A 705 22.15 -2.53 17.83
CA TRP A 705 21.79 -1.46 16.90
C TRP A 705 21.99 -1.90 15.44
N ALA A 706 23.12 -2.55 15.13
CA ALA A 706 23.43 -3.04 13.80
C ALA A 706 22.48 -4.17 13.36
N TYR A 707 22.05 -5.04 14.27
CA TYR A 707 21.00 -6.01 13.97
C TYR A 707 19.65 -5.32 13.71
N LEU A 708 19.22 -4.39 14.56
CA LEU A 708 17.94 -3.67 14.43
C LEU A 708 17.87 -2.74 13.20
N ASN A 709 19.02 -2.31 12.67
CA ASN A 709 19.15 -1.49 11.45
C ASN A 709 19.56 -2.31 10.21
N SER A 710 19.58 -3.64 10.29
CA SER A 710 19.96 -4.50 9.15
C SER A 710 18.80 -4.69 8.16
N ASN A 711 19.11 -4.88 6.87
CA ASN A 711 18.12 -5.19 5.84
C ASN A 711 17.27 -6.43 6.19
N GLU A 712 17.86 -7.44 6.86
CA GLU A 712 17.14 -8.64 7.33
C GLU A 712 16.15 -8.33 8.46
N PHE A 713 16.38 -7.27 9.25
CA PHE A 713 15.44 -6.84 10.28
C PHE A 713 14.22 -6.13 9.71
N ILE A 714 14.38 -5.35 8.64
CA ILE A 714 13.31 -4.53 8.04
C ILE A 714 12.54 -5.21 6.89
N THR A 715 12.88 -6.46 6.54
CA THR A 715 12.19 -7.24 5.50
C THR A 715 11.52 -8.51 6.03
N VAL A 716 10.50 -8.96 5.30
CA VAL A 716 9.97 -10.32 5.37
C VAL A 716 10.71 -11.17 4.33
N PRO A 717 11.53 -12.15 4.77
CA PRO A 717 12.32 -13.01 3.88
C PRO A 717 11.52 -14.22 3.38
#